data_AF-A0A7J9REL6-F1
#
_entry.id   AF-A0A7J9REL6-F1
#
_cell.length_a   1.000
_cell.length_b   1.000
_cell.length_c   1.000
_cell.angle_alpha   90.00
_cell.angle_beta   90.00
_cell.angle_gamma   90.00
#
_symmetry.space_group_name_H-M   'P 1'
#
loop_
_entity.id
_entity.type
_entity.pdbx_description
1 polymer ?
#
loop_
_entity_poly.entity_id
_entity_poly.type
_entity_poly.pdbx_seq_one_letter_code
_entity_poly.pdbx_strand_id
1 'polypeptide(L)'
;MGEPERAVSRLGLPVDLAKFIENEWGIETLHPPQAKAMPSVLSGKNTMLCIPTASGKSLVAFIGIINQIRVRDAGSRGIYIVPLKALASEKLDELKQIGEHLGLKIGLGIGDAPSEAKQIDDCDILVCTSEKLDSLMRSKPEVLRRVSVVVADEFHLVNDSHRGPTMEINLARIRHLVPKAQIITLSATVGNSQDLADWLDSELIVSQWRPVSLEYSTLAELDLEPRAIQKSELTTQGNLNPPRTLDGPKSHVAWAALQDVHQQEGQLLVFVGTRRSAQSEAKKLGQRMHKHLSKVNPEALTALKEISEKLARSSNSAMGDVLAECVKGGVAFHHAGLRHSQRSLIENAFKNRTIHCLCATPTLAAGVNLPARRVLVRDLKRFEDGMSRLLPVMEVRQMLGRAGRPRYDPLGEAWLACKGGDPRQVADDIAERYIHGPVEDISSKLAAEPAMRFHLLSSIATGGLNSRENIGNFFASTYLGHSQTNSYLQENIDSMLRWLVDKRFVRRTNVGSINENWDDETPSWVDAAQSASGVSISSSKSKEPTEATFGFQRASKIEITSSNSYDMEALDTTYEATAMGERVAQLYIDPLSADILIDGLRRAVRRIVRKTLPVTHFGLCHLVAATPDFISLWPKSSELDFGSKLRQKAAVVEDELLIESPIDERAMGLVKSAWCTEMWYEEDDLRDIEKELGVTPGDVHSRTDLMAWLLLAAREVLLRDDVFAEEHLGYVAELAGLLEMTRARVRAGCKEDLLQLVQVRNVGRNRARTLSKMGIRTPADLLSMDNKALDELKSKRGWGPVLVDRILESVRKLSKNEDMKKPRSDDEPLPGERQY
;
A
#
# COMPACT_ATOMS: atom_id res chain seq x y z
N MET A 1 -6.22 -34.94 -21.40
CA MET A 1 -4.97 -35.68 -21.21
C MET A 1 -3.85 -34.71 -21.55
N GLY A 2 -3.06 -34.29 -20.56
CA GLY A 2 -2.02 -33.27 -20.75
C GLY A 2 -0.86 -33.81 -21.59
N GLU A 3 -0.24 -32.94 -22.39
CA GLU A 3 0.95 -33.30 -23.15
C GLU A 3 2.07 -33.75 -22.19
N PRO A 4 2.78 -34.85 -22.49
CA PRO A 4 3.80 -35.40 -21.60
C PRO A 4 4.97 -34.43 -21.34
N GLU A 5 5.16 -33.40 -22.18
CA GLU A 5 6.18 -32.37 -22.02
C GLU A 5 5.91 -31.37 -20.88
N ARG A 6 4.65 -31.25 -20.41
CA ARG A 6 4.26 -30.34 -19.34
C ARG A 6 4.23 -30.98 -17.95
N ALA A 7 4.64 -32.25 -17.84
CA ALA A 7 4.63 -32.99 -16.58
C ALA A 7 5.66 -32.44 -15.58
N VAL A 8 5.26 -32.29 -14.32
CA VAL A 8 6.14 -31.78 -13.25
C VAL A 8 7.37 -32.66 -13.06
N SER A 9 7.21 -33.98 -13.13
CA SER A 9 8.30 -34.96 -13.10
C SER A 9 9.41 -34.76 -14.15
N ARG A 10 9.16 -34.03 -15.25
CA ARG A 10 10.18 -33.78 -16.30
C ARG A 10 10.99 -32.51 -16.10
N LEU A 11 10.65 -31.68 -15.13
CA LEU A 11 11.29 -30.38 -14.92
C LEU A 11 12.67 -30.47 -14.27
N GLY A 12 13.11 -31.66 -13.84
CA GLY A 12 14.39 -31.83 -13.14
C GLY A 12 14.43 -31.16 -11.77
N LEU A 13 13.27 -30.96 -11.14
CA LEU A 13 13.15 -30.39 -9.80
C LEU A 13 13.69 -31.36 -8.73
N PRO A 14 14.10 -30.85 -7.55
CA PRO A 14 14.32 -31.69 -6.38
C PRO A 14 13.15 -32.66 -6.15
N VAL A 15 13.46 -33.93 -5.86
CA VAL A 15 12.48 -35.02 -5.81
C VAL A 15 11.42 -34.78 -4.73
N ASP A 16 11.83 -34.20 -3.60
CA ASP A 16 10.96 -33.75 -2.51
C ASP A 16 9.98 -32.67 -2.98
N LEU A 17 10.46 -31.64 -3.69
CA LEU A 17 9.60 -30.60 -4.26
C LEU A 17 8.62 -31.15 -5.30
N ALA A 18 9.09 -31.98 -6.24
CA ALA A 18 8.24 -32.56 -7.27
C ALA A 18 7.11 -33.41 -6.64
N LYS A 19 7.44 -34.27 -5.67
CA LYS A 19 6.47 -35.07 -4.93
C LYS A 19 5.49 -34.23 -4.14
N PHE A 20 5.93 -33.13 -3.53
CA PHE A 20 5.03 -32.22 -2.83
C PHE A 20 4.01 -31.59 -3.78
N ILE A 21 4.47 -31.07 -4.93
CA ILE A 21 3.61 -30.46 -5.95
C ILE A 21 2.59 -31.48 -6.49
N GLU A 22 3.03 -32.70 -6.77
CA GLU A 22 2.17 -33.77 -7.31
C GLU A 22 1.18 -34.30 -6.25
N ASN A 23 1.64 -34.62 -5.04
CA ASN A 23 0.82 -35.33 -4.04
C ASN A 23 0.02 -34.40 -3.13
N GLU A 24 0.62 -33.34 -2.61
CA GLU A 24 -0.03 -32.44 -1.64
C GLU A 24 -0.88 -31.39 -2.36
N TRP A 25 -0.37 -30.85 -3.48
CA TRP A 25 -1.09 -29.85 -4.27
C TRP A 25 -1.90 -30.43 -5.42
N GLY A 26 -1.69 -31.71 -5.77
CA GLY A 26 -2.43 -32.39 -6.83
C GLY A 26 -2.14 -31.81 -8.22
N ILE A 27 -0.92 -31.33 -8.45
CA ILE A 27 -0.52 -30.71 -9.73
C ILE A 27 0.46 -31.64 -10.45
N GLU A 28 -0.06 -32.45 -11.35
CA GLU A 28 0.74 -33.37 -12.17
C GLU A 28 1.31 -32.71 -13.43
N THR A 29 0.56 -31.75 -14.01
CA THR A 29 0.92 -31.06 -15.25
C THR A 29 0.80 -29.56 -15.10
N LEU A 30 1.83 -28.84 -15.54
CA LEU A 30 1.84 -27.38 -15.58
C LEU A 30 0.88 -26.84 -16.64
N HIS A 31 0.35 -25.66 -16.38
CA HIS A 31 -0.37 -24.88 -17.39
C HIS A 31 0.58 -24.44 -18.52
N PRO A 32 0.09 -24.25 -19.76
CA PRO A 32 0.94 -23.82 -20.89
C PRO A 32 1.84 -22.62 -20.59
N PRO A 33 1.35 -21.49 -20.03
CA PRO A 33 2.23 -20.37 -19.72
C PRO A 33 3.26 -20.68 -18.63
N GLN A 34 2.93 -21.54 -17.66
CA GLN A 34 3.86 -21.96 -16.62
C GLN A 34 5.00 -22.79 -17.23
N ALA A 35 4.67 -23.77 -18.07
CA ALA A 35 5.65 -24.61 -18.76
C ALA A 35 6.56 -23.78 -19.67
N LYS A 36 6.02 -22.79 -20.39
CA LYS A 36 6.81 -21.86 -21.22
C LYS A 36 7.81 -21.03 -20.40
N ALA A 37 7.49 -20.68 -19.15
CA ALA A 37 8.37 -19.92 -18.28
C ALA A 37 9.47 -20.77 -17.60
N MET A 38 9.26 -22.09 -17.44
CA MET A 38 10.18 -22.95 -16.70
C MET A 38 11.63 -22.94 -17.22
N PRO A 39 11.91 -22.99 -18.55
CA PRO A 39 13.29 -22.96 -19.04
C PRO A 39 14.06 -21.72 -18.58
N SER A 40 13.44 -20.54 -18.67
CA SER A 40 14.06 -19.28 -18.24
C SER A 40 14.28 -19.26 -16.73
N VAL A 41 13.25 -19.58 -15.95
CA VAL A 41 13.27 -19.56 -14.49
C VAL A 41 14.29 -20.56 -13.93
N LEU A 42 14.32 -21.79 -14.41
CA LEU A 42 15.26 -22.82 -13.93
C LEU A 42 16.70 -22.54 -14.36
N SER A 43 16.89 -21.82 -15.47
CA SER A 43 18.21 -21.37 -15.94
C SER A 43 18.78 -20.17 -15.16
N GLY A 44 18.03 -19.62 -14.19
CA GLY A 44 18.47 -18.50 -13.36
C GLY A 44 18.44 -17.14 -14.07
N LYS A 45 17.85 -17.05 -15.27
CA LYS A 45 17.66 -15.78 -15.98
C LYS A 45 16.56 -14.95 -15.34
N ASN A 46 16.64 -13.62 -15.47
CA ASN A 46 15.52 -12.78 -15.10
C ASN A 46 14.33 -13.09 -16.01
N THR A 47 13.13 -13.08 -15.44
CA THR A 47 11.93 -13.55 -16.15
C THR A 47 10.74 -12.67 -15.79
N MET A 48 10.05 -12.18 -16.81
CA MET A 48 8.81 -11.42 -16.64
C MET A 48 7.63 -12.22 -17.18
N LEU A 49 6.71 -12.58 -16.29
CA LEU A 49 5.52 -13.36 -16.61
C LEU A 49 4.27 -12.48 -16.63
N CYS A 50 3.80 -12.14 -17.82
CA CYS A 50 2.58 -11.35 -18.05
C CYS A 50 1.42 -12.27 -18.46
N ILE A 51 0.66 -12.74 -17.47
CA ILE A 51 -0.48 -13.65 -17.70
C ILE A 51 -1.69 -13.26 -16.83
N PRO A 52 -2.92 -13.57 -17.28
CA PRO A 52 -4.14 -13.33 -16.51
C PRO A 52 -4.13 -13.89 -15.08
N THR A 53 -4.98 -13.33 -14.24
CA THR A 53 -5.24 -13.84 -12.89
C THR A 53 -5.89 -15.22 -12.96
N ALA A 54 -5.60 -16.08 -11.97
CA ALA A 54 -5.96 -17.50 -11.90
C ALA A 54 -5.13 -18.47 -12.76
N SER A 55 -4.19 -18.01 -13.59
CA SER A 55 -3.31 -18.90 -14.39
C SER A 55 -2.11 -19.48 -13.61
N GLY A 56 -2.10 -19.36 -12.28
CA GLY A 56 -1.12 -20.00 -11.40
C GLY A 56 0.29 -19.35 -11.39
N LYS A 57 0.37 -18.02 -11.45
CA LYS A 57 1.63 -17.25 -11.42
C LYS A 57 2.54 -17.61 -10.23
N SER A 58 1.96 -17.75 -9.04
CA SER A 58 2.73 -18.03 -7.80
C SER A 58 3.51 -19.35 -7.87
N LEU A 59 3.00 -20.39 -8.54
CA LEU A 59 3.72 -21.66 -8.66
C LEU A 59 5.07 -21.50 -9.38
N VAL A 60 5.10 -20.65 -10.43
CA VAL A 60 6.33 -20.36 -11.19
C VAL A 60 7.37 -19.70 -10.28
N ALA A 61 6.93 -18.72 -9.49
CA ALA A 61 7.80 -18.05 -8.53
C ALA A 61 8.30 -18.98 -7.41
N PHE A 62 7.45 -19.85 -6.86
CA PHE A 62 7.85 -20.80 -5.82
C PHE A 62 8.91 -21.78 -6.33
N ILE A 63 8.69 -22.35 -7.53
CA ILE A 63 9.67 -23.21 -8.18
C ILE A 63 10.98 -22.45 -8.41
N GLY A 64 10.91 -21.21 -8.92
CA GLY A 64 12.08 -20.37 -9.16
C GLY A 64 12.89 -20.10 -7.89
N ILE A 65 12.22 -19.71 -6.80
CA ILE A 65 12.88 -19.49 -5.51
C ILE A 65 13.58 -20.76 -5.03
N ILE A 66 12.85 -21.89 -5.01
CA ILE A 66 13.39 -23.14 -4.44
C ILE A 66 14.53 -23.68 -5.29
N ASN A 67 14.43 -23.61 -6.62
CA ASN A 67 15.51 -23.97 -7.53
C ASN A 67 16.76 -23.14 -7.26
N GLN A 68 16.62 -21.83 -7.07
CA GLN A 68 17.77 -20.98 -6.77
C GLN A 68 18.42 -21.33 -5.43
N ILE A 69 17.64 -21.41 -4.34
CA ILE A 69 18.18 -21.59 -2.98
C ILE A 69 18.63 -23.02 -2.66
N ARG A 70 18.19 -24.04 -3.42
CA ARG A 70 18.53 -25.45 -3.20
C ARG A 70 19.48 -26.03 -4.24
N VAL A 71 19.37 -25.60 -5.49
CA VAL A 71 20.08 -26.24 -6.61
C VAL A 71 21.21 -25.35 -7.11
N ARG A 72 20.92 -24.09 -7.43
CA ARG A 72 21.89 -23.20 -8.10
C ARG A 72 22.84 -22.51 -7.13
N ASP A 73 22.32 -22.03 -6.01
CA ASP A 73 23.07 -21.31 -4.98
C ASP A 73 22.61 -21.82 -3.60
N ALA A 74 23.06 -23.03 -3.25
CA ALA A 74 22.58 -23.74 -2.08
C ALA A 74 22.84 -22.97 -0.78
N GLY A 75 21.79 -22.72 0.01
CA GLY A 75 21.87 -21.97 1.28
C GLY A 75 21.85 -20.45 1.11
N SER A 76 21.56 -19.97 -0.10
CA SER A 76 21.18 -18.58 -0.37
C SER A 76 19.74 -18.28 0.07
N ARG A 77 19.34 -17.02 -0.04
CA ARG A 77 18.05 -16.49 0.40
C ARG A 77 17.20 -16.02 -0.78
N GLY A 78 15.90 -16.28 -0.71
CA GLY A 78 14.90 -15.72 -1.61
C GLY A 78 14.09 -14.60 -0.96
N ILE A 79 13.71 -13.58 -1.74
CA ILE A 79 12.76 -12.53 -1.31
C ILE A 79 11.52 -12.59 -2.19
N TYR A 80 10.34 -12.60 -1.58
CA TYR A 80 9.04 -12.52 -2.26
C TYR A 80 8.35 -11.21 -1.86
N ILE A 81 8.27 -10.27 -2.79
CA ILE A 81 7.66 -8.96 -2.62
C ILE A 81 6.20 -9.03 -3.03
N VAL A 82 5.32 -8.57 -2.15
CA VAL A 82 3.88 -8.41 -2.42
C VAL A 82 3.43 -6.95 -2.25
N PRO A 83 2.35 -6.52 -2.91
CA PRO A 83 1.88 -5.13 -2.79
C PRO A 83 1.00 -4.87 -1.57
N LEU A 84 0.49 -5.92 -0.91
CA LEU A 84 -0.51 -5.81 0.17
C LEU A 84 -0.19 -6.76 1.31
N LYS A 85 -0.38 -6.28 2.56
CA LYS A 85 -0.22 -7.10 3.78
C LYS A 85 -1.09 -8.36 3.78
N ALA A 86 -2.30 -8.28 3.22
CA ALA A 86 -3.21 -9.43 3.11
C ALA A 86 -2.65 -10.52 2.18
N LEU A 87 -2.09 -10.12 1.02
CA LEU A 87 -1.43 -11.04 0.10
C LEU A 87 -0.16 -11.63 0.71
N ALA A 88 0.57 -10.86 1.53
CA ALA A 88 1.74 -11.37 2.25
C ALA A 88 1.37 -12.55 3.16
N SER A 89 0.28 -12.42 3.91
CA SER A 89 -0.21 -13.50 4.77
C SER A 89 -0.66 -14.73 3.95
N GLU A 90 -1.35 -14.52 2.83
CA GLU A 90 -1.74 -15.61 1.92
C GLU A 90 -0.51 -16.37 1.38
N LYS A 91 0.49 -15.64 0.85
CA LYS A 91 1.71 -16.25 0.30
C LYS A 91 2.58 -16.90 1.37
N LEU A 92 2.60 -16.34 2.58
CA LEU A 92 3.28 -16.95 3.72
C LEU A 92 2.71 -18.33 4.03
N ASP A 93 1.38 -18.46 4.07
CA ASP A 93 0.73 -19.74 4.40
C ASP A 93 1.00 -20.80 3.31
N GLU A 94 1.01 -20.42 2.03
CA GLU A 94 1.37 -21.30 0.91
C GLU A 94 2.85 -21.73 0.98
N LEU A 95 3.77 -20.77 1.19
CA LEU A 95 5.20 -21.06 1.28
C LEU A 95 5.57 -21.85 2.53
N LYS A 96 4.85 -21.68 3.65
CA LYS A 96 5.07 -22.48 4.86
C LYS A 96 4.77 -23.95 4.64
N GLN A 97 3.73 -24.30 3.88
CA GLN A 97 3.43 -25.70 3.55
C GLN A 97 4.60 -26.34 2.81
N ILE A 98 5.17 -25.62 1.82
CA ILE A 98 6.36 -26.09 1.09
C ILE A 98 7.58 -26.12 2.02
N GLY A 99 7.78 -25.08 2.82
CA GLY A 99 8.93 -24.94 3.71
C GLY A 99 8.98 -26.02 4.78
N GLU A 100 7.84 -26.40 5.36
CA GLU A 100 7.73 -27.51 6.32
C GLU A 100 8.15 -28.85 5.70
N HIS A 101 7.83 -29.08 4.43
CA HIS A 101 8.24 -30.29 3.71
C HIS A 101 9.72 -30.31 3.35
N LEU A 102 10.30 -29.15 2.98
CA LEU A 102 11.68 -29.03 2.51
C LEU A 102 12.69 -28.65 3.61
N GLY A 103 12.22 -28.37 4.82
CA GLY A 103 13.05 -27.88 5.93
C GLY A 103 13.51 -26.43 5.78
N LEU A 104 12.74 -25.59 5.07
CA LEU A 104 13.03 -24.18 4.84
C LEU A 104 12.26 -23.28 5.82
N LYS A 105 12.93 -22.25 6.34
CA LYS A 105 12.35 -21.26 7.23
C LYS A 105 11.78 -20.09 6.44
N ILE A 106 10.48 -19.82 6.63
CA ILE A 106 9.78 -18.72 5.97
C ILE A 106 9.54 -17.57 6.95
N GLY A 107 10.04 -16.37 6.61
CA GLY A 107 9.87 -15.15 7.38
C GLY A 107 8.79 -14.23 6.80
N LEU A 108 8.17 -13.41 7.66
CA LEU A 108 7.19 -12.39 7.27
C LEU A 108 7.68 -10.99 7.68
N GLY A 109 7.67 -10.04 6.74
CA GLY A 109 7.92 -8.63 6.99
C GLY A 109 6.77 -7.75 6.51
N ILE A 110 5.80 -7.46 7.38
CA ILE A 110 4.65 -6.57 7.06
C ILE A 110 4.39 -5.49 8.11
N GLY A 111 5.11 -5.50 9.22
CA GLY A 111 5.04 -4.52 10.28
C GLY A 111 6.34 -4.47 11.08
N ASP A 112 6.23 -4.04 12.33
CA ASP A 112 7.37 -3.84 13.24
C ASP A 112 7.22 -4.64 14.54
N ALA A 113 6.46 -5.75 14.52
CA ALA A 113 6.32 -6.58 15.70
C ALA A 113 7.70 -7.18 16.08
N PRO A 114 8.10 -7.18 17.37
CA PRO A 114 9.39 -7.73 17.79
C PRO A 114 9.62 -9.20 17.36
N SER A 115 8.55 -9.98 17.26
CA SER A 115 8.59 -11.35 16.74
C SER A 115 8.97 -11.44 15.26
N GLU A 116 8.67 -10.41 14.46
CA GLU A 116 9.03 -10.37 13.03
C GLU A 116 10.54 -10.21 12.84
N ALA A 117 11.22 -9.43 13.68
CA ALA A 117 12.65 -9.17 13.55
C ALA A 117 13.49 -10.45 13.57
N LYS A 118 13.21 -11.36 14.50
CA LYS A 118 13.89 -12.67 14.58
C LYS A 118 13.58 -13.55 13.38
N GLN A 119 12.33 -13.54 12.91
CA GLN A 119 11.91 -14.33 11.74
C GLN A 119 12.61 -13.85 10.46
N ILE A 120 12.83 -12.54 10.32
CA ILE A 120 13.52 -11.95 9.16
C ILE A 120 14.99 -12.38 9.13
N ASP A 121 15.68 -12.34 10.28
CA ASP A 121 17.11 -12.63 10.33
C ASP A 121 17.41 -14.12 10.03
N ASP A 122 16.58 -15.04 10.52
CA ASP A 122 16.81 -16.50 10.42
C ASP A 122 16.15 -17.19 9.21
N CYS A 123 15.43 -16.47 8.33
CA CYS A 123 14.69 -17.08 7.22
C CYS A 123 15.54 -17.38 5.98
N ASP A 124 15.13 -18.42 5.26
CA ASP A 124 15.61 -18.78 3.91
C ASP A 124 14.79 -18.06 2.84
N ILE A 125 13.50 -17.84 3.10
CA ILE A 125 12.59 -17.10 2.22
C ILE A 125 11.89 -16.00 3.03
N LEU A 126 12.06 -14.75 2.60
CA LEU A 126 11.41 -13.59 3.20
C LEU A 126 10.20 -13.16 2.35
N VAL A 127 9.00 -13.19 2.92
CA VAL A 127 7.80 -12.60 2.32
C VAL A 127 7.56 -11.23 2.93
N CYS A 128 7.56 -10.16 2.12
CA CYS A 128 7.43 -8.79 2.62
C CYS A 128 6.67 -7.86 1.67
N THR A 129 6.20 -6.73 2.18
CA THR A 129 5.72 -5.65 1.29
C THR A 129 6.88 -4.83 0.74
N SER A 130 6.64 -4.11 -0.36
CA SER A 130 7.65 -3.23 -0.98
C SER A 130 8.20 -2.20 0.00
N GLU A 131 7.33 -1.57 0.78
CA GLU A 131 7.70 -0.56 1.77
C GLU A 131 8.51 -1.17 2.92
N LYS A 132 8.14 -2.39 3.35
CA LYS A 132 8.91 -3.07 4.40
C LYS A 132 10.28 -3.49 3.90
N LEU A 133 10.40 -3.95 2.65
CA LEU A 133 11.70 -4.27 2.07
C LEU A 133 12.59 -3.02 1.99
N ASP A 134 12.07 -1.90 1.50
CA ASP A 134 12.83 -0.64 1.42
C ASP A 134 13.31 -0.23 2.83
N SER A 135 12.41 -0.23 3.82
CA SER A 135 12.74 0.04 5.23
C SER A 135 13.83 -0.89 5.78
N LEU A 136 13.77 -2.20 5.46
CA LEU A 136 14.78 -3.17 5.87
C LEU A 136 16.13 -2.93 5.18
N MET A 137 16.16 -2.64 3.88
CA MET A 137 17.40 -2.35 3.15
C MET A 137 18.10 -1.10 3.71
N ARG A 138 17.34 -0.12 4.21
CA ARG A 138 17.86 1.10 4.85
C ARG A 138 18.40 0.88 6.26
N SER A 139 17.69 0.09 7.07
CA SER A 139 18.00 -0.09 8.50
C SER A 139 18.91 -1.29 8.80
N LYS A 140 18.85 -2.32 7.96
CA LYS A 140 19.58 -3.58 8.07
C LYS A 140 20.06 -4.05 6.68
N PRO A 141 21.12 -3.46 6.12
CA PRO A 141 21.64 -3.86 4.79
C PRO A 141 21.97 -5.35 4.67
N GLU A 142 22.30 -6.02 5.79
CA GLU A 142 22.50 -7.47 5.89
C GLU A 142 21.30 -8.30 5.42
N VAL A 143 20.09 -7.73 5.30
CA VAL A 143 18.92 -8.44 4.76
C VAL A 143 19.16 -8.96 3.33
N LEU A 144 19.98 -8.25 2.56
CA LEU A 144 20.37 -8.60 1.19
C LEU A 144 21.52 -9.60 1.12
N ARG A 145 22.14 -9.93 2.27
CA ARG A 145 23.25 -10.86 2.32
C ARG A 145 22.80 -12.25 1.89
N ARG A 146 23.51 -12.80 0.90
CA ARG A 146 23.20 -14.09 0.25
C ARG A 146 21.86 -14.12 -0.48
N VAL A 147 21.25 -12.97 -0.81
CA VAL A 147 20.07 -12.98 -1.68
C VAL A 147 20.50 -13.39 -3.08
N SER A 148 19.83 -14.40 -3.63
CA SER A 148 20.12 -14.95 -4.96
C SER A 148 18.93 -14.87 -5.92
N VAL A 149 17.72 -14.62 -5.39
CA VAL A 149 16.48 -14.50 -6.16
C VAL A 149 15.51 -13.54 -5.48
N VAL A 150 14.85 -12.72 -6.30
CA VAL A 150 13.80 -11.79 -5.88
C VAL A 150 12.59 -11.97 -6.79
N VAL A 151 11.43 -12.20 -6.18
CA VAL A 151 10.14 -12.23 -6.86
C VAL A 151 9.40 -10.94 -6.58
N ALA A 152 8.95 -10.24 -7.62
CA ALA A 152 8.04 -9.11 -7.50
C ALA A 152 6.65 -9.51 -8.02
N ASP A 153 5.70 -9.68 -7.09
CA ASP A 153 4.31 -10.04 -7.41
C ASP A 153 3.47 -8.79 -7.70
N GLU A 154 2.44 -8.96 -8.53
CA GLU A 154 1.58 -7.88 -9.05
C GLU A 154 2.38 -6.67 -9.58
N PHE A 155 3.42 -6.94 -10.36
CA PHE A 155 4.40 -5.96 -10.82
C PHE A 155 3.81 -4.79 -11.61
N HIS A 156 2.64 -4.95 -12.23
CA HIS A 156 1.93 -3.84 -12.87
C HIS A 156 1.55 -2.68 -11.92
N LEU A 157 1.61 -2.90 -10.61
CA LEU A 157 1.43 -1.84 -9.61
C LEU A 157 2.60 -0.85 -9.57
N VAL A 158 3.65 -1.02 -10.38
CA VAL A 158 4.61 0.05 -10.70
C VAL A 158 3.90 1.30 -11.25
N ASN A 159 2.72 1.16 -11.87
CA ASN A 159 1.91 2.30 -12.32
C ASN A 159 1.15 3.03 -11.18
N ASP A 160 1.12 2.50 -9.97
CA ASP A 160 0.46 3.12 -8.81
C ASP A 160 1.28 4.31 -8.29
N SER A 161 0.64 5.46 -8.08
CA SER A 161 1.33 6.69 -7.70
C SER A 161 1.94 6.67 -6.29
N HIS A 162 1.45 5.80 -5.40
CA HIS A 162 1.92 5.72 -4.03
C HIS A 162 2.95 4.61 -3.85
N ARG A 163 2.72 3.45 -4.47
CA ARG A 163 3.53 2.23 -4.26
C ARG A 163 4.51 1.93 -5.38
N GLY A 164 4.21 2.40 -6.58
CA GLY A 164 5.05 2.18 -7.76
C GLY A 164 6.48 2.68 -7.60
N PRO A 165 6.70 3.92 -7.10
CA PRO A 165 8.06 4.45 -6.92
C PRO A 165 8.92 3.60 -5.99
N THR A 166 8.33 3.08 -4.89
CA THR A 166 9.05 2.22 -3.94
C THR A 166 9.43 0.87 -4.56
N MET A 167 8.52 0.24 -5.31
CA MET A 167 8.81 -1.01 -6.02
C MET A 167 9.96 -0.79 -7.04
N GLU A 168 9.88 0.29 -7.81
CA GLU A 168 10.88 0.65 -8.81
C GLU A 168 12.27 0.85 -8.19
N ILE A 169 12.35 1.63 -7.11
CA ILE A 169 13.60 1.90 -6.38
C ILE A 169 14.17 0.63 -5.75
N ASN A 170 13.32 -0.23 -5.18
CA ASN A 170 13.78 -1.50 -4.61
C ASN A 170 14.45 -2.38 -5.67
N LEU A 171 13.81 -2.55 -6.83
CA LEU A 171 14.36 -3.35 -7.92
C LEU A 171 15.65 -2.74 -8.49
N ALA A 172 15.69 -1.42 -8.71
CA ALA A 172 16.90 -0.73 -9.15
C ALA A 172 18.05 -0.91 -8.13
N ARG A 173 17.76 -0.75 -6.83
CA ARG A 173 18.75 -0.94 -5.75
C ARG A 173 19.22 -2.38 -5.64
N ILE A 174 18.34 -3.37 -5.80
CA ILE A 174 18.73 -4.78 -5.83
C ILE A 174 19.64 -5.07 -7.03
N ARG A 175 19.33 -4.56 -8.22
CA ARG A 175 20.20 -4.71 -9.41
C ARG A 175 21.56 -4.08 -9.20
N HIS A 176 21.61 -2.93 -8.52
CA HIS A 176 22.86 -2.25 -8.22
C HIS A 176 23.70 -2.99 -7.16
N LEU A 177 23.09 -3.41 -6.05
CA LEU A 177 23.80 -4.03 -4.91
C LEU A 177 24.06 -5.52 -5.08
N VAL A 178 23.18 -6.24 -5.77
CA VAL A 178 23.21 -7.69 -5.96
C VAL A 178 22.96 -8.04 -7.44
N PRO A 179 23.86 -7.64 -8.36
CA PRO A 179 23.63 -7.75 -9.81
C PRO A 179 23.48 -9.19 -10.33
N LYS A 180 23.90 -10.19 -9.54
CA LYS A 180 23.76 -11.62 -9.87
C LYS A 180 22.42 -12.23 -9.41
N ALA A 181 21.62 -11.50 -8.63
CA ALA A 181 20.35 -12.02 -8.16
C ALA A 181 19.36 -12.14 -9.32
N GLN A 182 18.71 -13.30 -9.41
CA GLN A 182 17.64 -13.52 -10.39
C GLN A 182 16.40 -12.71 -10.01
N ILE A 183 15.82 -11.98 -10.95
CA ILE A 183 14.57 -11.23 -10.77
C ILE A 183 13.44 -11.93 -11.52
N ILE A 184 12.39 -12.32 -10.82
CA ILE A 184 11.17 -12.91 -11.39
C ILE A 184 10.01 -11.95 -11.15
N THR A 185 9.44 -11.37 -12.20
CA THR A 185 8.28 -10.48 -12.07
C THR A 185 7.00 -11.17 -12.52
N LEU A 186 5.95 -11.04 -11.71
CA LEU A 186 4.63 -11.59 -11.99
C LEU A 186 3.66 -10.43 -12.21
N SER A 187 3.05 -10.38 -13.39
CA SER A 187 2.15 -9.28 -13.75
C SER A 187 0.88 -9.76 -14.44
N ALA A 188 -0.16 -8.94 -14.36
CA ALA A 188 -1.26 -8.97 -15.31
C ALA A 188 -0.78 -8.47 -16.69
N THR A 189 -1.61 -8.66 -17.71
CA THR A 189 -1.35 -8.10 -19.05
C THR A 189 -1.28 -6.57 -18.99
N VAL A 190 -0.23 -5.98 -19.55
CA VAL A 190 0.05 -4.53 -19.60
C VAL A 190 0.43 -4.13 -21.03
N GLY A 191 0.20 -2.88 -21.42
CA GLY A 191 0.42 -2.42 -22.80
C GLY A 191 1.87 -2.52 -23.27
N ASN A 192 2.82 -2.03 -22.47
CA ASN A 192 4.25 -1.95 -22.75
C ASN A 192 5.08 -3.00 -21.99
N SER A 193 4.62 -4.25 -21.97
CA SER A 193 5.32 -5.35 -21.26
C SER A 193 6.75 -5.60 -21.74
N GLN A 194 7.07 -5.32 -23.02
CA GLN A 194 8.42 -5.44 -23.56
C GLN A 194 9.38 -4.41 -22.98
N ASP A 195 8.96 -3.14 -22.92
CA ASP A 195 9.74 -2.03 -22.36
C ASP A 195 10.12 -2.29 -20.88
N LEU A 196 9.17 -2.79 -20.09
CA LEU A 196 9.42 -3.21 -18.72
C LEU A 196 10.38 -4.40 -18.60
N ALA A 197 10.30 -5.36 -19.54
CA ALA A 197 11.18 -6.51 -19.57
C ALA A 197 12.61 -6.11 -19.97
N ASP A 198 12.74 -5.21 -20.94
CA ASP A 198 14.01 -4.64 -21.38
C ASP A 198 14.70 -3.86 -20.25
N TRP A 199 13.95 -3.06 -19.50
CA TRP A 199 14.46 -2.40 -18.31
C TRP A 199 15.09 -3.39 -17.32
N LEU A 200 14.42 -4.51 -17.04
CA LEU A 200 14.84 -5.53 -16.07
C LEU A 200 15.78 -6.60 -16.65
N ASP A 201 16.18 -6.49 -17.92
CA ASP A 201 16.94 -7.50 -18.65
C ASP A 201 16.31 -8.90 -18.50
N SER A 202 14.98 -8.96 -18.69
CA SER A 202 14.15 -10.13 -18.40
C SER A 202 13.64 -10.80 -19.67
N GLU A 203 13.62 -12.13 -19.67
CA GLU A 203 12.91 -12.88 -20.70
C GLU A 203 11.39 -12.72 -20.50
N LEU A 204 10.73 -12.17 -21.51
CA LEU A 204 9.29 -11.89 -21.46
C LEU A 204 8.45 -13.10 -21.89
N ILE A 205 7.56 -13.53 -20.99
CA ILE A 205 6.51 -14.52 -21.28
C ILE A 205 5.15 -13.85 -21.20
N VAL A 206 4.55 -13.59 -22.36
CA VAL A 206 3.15 -13.15 -22.47
C VAL A 206 2.26 -14.33 -22.84
N SER A 207 1.11 -14.44 -22.18
CA SER A 207 0.06 -15.38 -22.56
C SER A 207 -1.31 -14.88 -22.14
N GLN A 208 -2.32 -15.12 -22.99
CA GLN A 208 -3.73 -14.88 -22.66
C GLN A 208 -4.44 -16.16 -22.17
N TRP A 209 -3.68 -17.23 -21.89
CA TRP A 209 -4.26 -18.50 -21.45
C TRP A 209 -4.88 -18.40 -20.05
N ARG A 210 -6.04 -19.05 -19.86
CA ARG A 210 -6.71 -19.20 -18.56
C ARG A 210 -7.19 -20.65 -18.36
N PRO A 211 -7.28 -21.13 -17.10
CA PRO A 211 -7.79 -22.48 -16.82
C PRO A 211 -9.26 -22.65 -17.21
N VAL A 212 -10.07 -21.62 -16.94
CA VAL A 212 -11.50 -21.57 -17.25
C VAL A 212 -11.73 -20.51 -18.32
N SER A 213 -12.50 -20.84 -19.35
CA SER A 213 -12.86 -19.90 -20.40
C SER A 213 -13.69 -18.75 -19.85
N LEU A 214 -13.57 -17.58 -20.47
CA LEU A 214 -14.26 -16.37 -20.05
C LEU A 214 -15.07 -15.81 -21.20
N GLU A 215 -16.38 -15.75 -21.04
CA GLU A 215 -17.27 -15.04 -21.96
C GLU A 215 -17.46 -13.61 -21.44
N TYR A 216 -17.13 -12.63 -22.28
CA TYR A 216 -17.36 -11.22 -22.03
C TYR A 216 -18.69 -10.80 -22.63
N SER A 217 -19.50 -10.09 -21.87
CA SER A 217 -20.82 -9.65 -22.30
C SER A 217 -21.12 -8.23 -21.85
N THR A 218 -21.90 -7.50 -22.64
CA THR A 218 -22.48 -6.21 -22.27
C THR A 218 -23.92 -6.42 -21.83
N LEU A 219 -24.31 -5.83 -20.71
CA LEU A 219 -25.66 -5.86 -20.18
C LEU A 219 -26.28 -4.47 -20.27
N ALA A 220 -27.17 -4.28 -21.23
CA ALA A 220 -27.89 -3.05 -21.47
C ALA A 220 -29.35 -3.24 -21.04
N GLU A 221 -29.76 -2.57 -19.96
CA GLU A 221 -31.02 -2.87 -19.26
C GLU A 221 -31.10 -4.34 -18.80
N LEU A 222 -31.84 -5.19 -19.52
CA LEU A 222 -31.93 -6.63 -19.29
C LEU A 222 -31.41 -7.44 -20.48
N ASP A 223 -31.01 -6.78 -21.56
CA ASP A 223 -30.49 -7.43 -22.75
C ASP A 223 -29.00 -7.72 -22.54
N LEU A 224 -28.68 -9.00 -22.46
CA LEU A 224 -27.33 -9.51 -22.33
C LEU A 224 -26.83 -9.92 -23.71
N GLU A 225 -25.75 -9.30 -24.14
CA GLU A 225 -25.11 -9.56 -25.43
C GLU A 225 -23.68 -10.04 -25.24
N PRO A 226 -23.38 -11.31 -25.56
CA PRO A 226 -22.01 -11.82 -25.61
C PRO A 226 -21.20 -11.13 -26.72
N ARG A 227 -20.00 -10.64 -26.38
CA ARG A 227 -19.13 -9.84 -27.27
C ARG A 227 -17.83 -10.54 -27.63
N ALA A 228 -17.25 -11.30 -26.69
CA ALA A 228 -15.99 -12.01 -26.92
C ALA A 228 -15.88 -13.24 -26.01
N ILE A 229 -15.07 -14.22 -26.42
CA ILE A 229 -14.72 -15.37 -25.58
C ILE A 229 -13.20 -15.55 -25.55
N GLN A 230 -12.64 -15.58 -24.34
CA GLN A 230 -11.26 -15.96 -24.10
C GLN A 230 -11.24 -17.47 -23.79
N LYS A 231 -10.67 -18.25 -24.71
CA LYS A 231 -10.70 -19.71 -24.67
C LYS A 231 -9.62 -20.29 -23.74
N SER A 232 -10.01 -21.32 -23.00
CA SER A 232 -9.13 -22.33 -22.40
C SER A 232 -8.91 -23.46 -23.42
N GLU A 233 -7.73 -24.10 -23.40
CA GLU A 233 -7.43 -25.28 -24.24
C GLU A 233 -8.47 -26.42 -24.06
N LEU A 234 -9.18 -26.45 -22.93
CA LEU A 234 -10.14 -27.49 -22.57
C LEU A 234 -11.56 -27.23 -23.10
N THR A 235 -11.88 -26.03 -23.59
CA THR A 235 -13.23 -25.74 -24.10
C THR A 235 -13.36 -26.04 -25.59
N THR A 236 -14.28 -26.95 -25.91
CA THR A 236 -14.71 -27.28 -27.28
C THR A 236 -15.78 -26.34 -27.82
N GLN A 237 -16.39 -25.48 -26.99
CA GLN A 237 -17.35 -24.46 -27.44
C GLN A 237 -16.61 -23.33 -28.17
N GLY A 238 -16.76 -23.34 -29.50
CA GLY A 238 -16.10 -22.37 -30.39
C GLY A 238 -16.85 -21.05 -30.55
N ASN A 239 -18.15 -21.02 -30.26
CA ASN A 239 -19.05 -19.91 -30.59
C ASN A 239 -19.54 -19.19 -29.32
N LEU A 240 -19.80 -17.89 -29.46
CA LEU A 240 -20.48 -17.08 -28.46
C LEU A 240 -21.87 -17.63 -28.18
N ASN A 241 -22.33 -17.52 -26.94
CA ASN A 241 -23.73 -17.76 -26.62
C ASN A 241 -24.63 -16.76 -27.37
N PRO A 242 -25.88 -17.13 -27.70
CA PRO A 242 -26.81 -16.19 -28.31
C PRO A 242 -27.16 -15.06 -27.33
N PRO A 243 -27.42 -13.83 -27.82
CA PRO A 243 -27.98 -12.77 -27.00
C PRO A 243 -29.29 -13.21 -26.33
N ARG A 244 -29.48 -12.82 -25.07
CA ARG A 244 -30.68 -13.18 -24.30
C ARG A 244 -31.14 -12.04 -23.39
N THR A 245 -32.44 -11.97 -23.15
CA THR A 245 -33.02 -11.01 -22.19
C THR A 245 -33.22 -11.68 -20.84
N LEU A 246 -32.74 -11.04 -19.77
CA LEU A 246 -32.84 -11.53 -18.40
C LEU A 246 -34.21 -11.23 -17.79
N ASP A 247 -34.66 -12.12 -16.90
CA ASP A 247 -35.86 -11.89 -16.10
C ASP A 247 -35.60 -10.93 -14.93
N GLY A 248 -36.51 -9.99 -14.72
CA GLY A 248 -36.48 -9.10 -13.56
C GLY A 248 -36.85 -7.65 -13.90
N PRO A 249 -36.75 -6.74 -12.91
CA PRO A 249 -37.03 -5.33 -13.15
C PRO A 249 -35.84 -4.65 -13.83
N LYS A 250 -36.09 -3.96 -14.94
CA LYS A 250 -35.09 -3.12 -15.66
C LYS A 250 -34.38 -2.12 -14.74
N SER A 251 -35.05 -1.68 -13.68
CA SER A 251 -34.51 -0.74 -12.69
C SER A 251 -33.45 -1.32 -11.75
N HIS A 252 -33.23 -2.64 -11.74
CA HIS A 252 -32.28 -3.28 -10.83
C HIS A 252 -31.55 -4.47 -11.47
N VAL A 253 -30.66 -4.17 -12.40
CA VAL A 253 -29.87 -5.13 -13.19
C VAL A 253 -29.08 -6.13 -12.34
N ALA A 254 -28.56 -5.71 -11.17
CA ALA A 254 -27.83 -6.60 -10.27
C ALA A 254 -28.74 -7.71 -9.68
N TRP A 255 -30.04 -7.43 -9.49
CA TRP A 255 -30.99 -8.45 -9.07
C TRP A 255 -31.27 -9.46 -10.18
N ALA A 256 -31.47 -9.00 -11.42
CA ALA A 256 -31.66 -9.89 -12.57
C ALA A 256 -30.44 -10.81 -12.75
N ALA A 257 -29.23 -10.25 -12.64
CA ALA A 257 -27.99 -11.03 -12.69
C ALA A 257 -27.86 -12.05 -11.56
N LEU A 258 -28.26 -11.69 -10.33
CA LEU A 258 -28.22 -12.59 -9.18
C LEU A 258 -29.25 -13.72 -9.32
N GLN A 259 -30.46 -13.39 -9.75
CA GLN A 259 -31.52 -14.37 -9.95
C GLN A 259 -31.12 -15.39 -11.02
N ASP A 260 -30.60 -14.93 -12.17
CA ASP A 260 -30.17 -15.81 -13.26
C ASP A 260 -29.00 -16.72 -12.82
N VAL A 261 -27.98 -16.20 -12.11
CA VAL A 261 -26.85 -17.05 -11.69
C VAL A 261 -27.25 -18.05 -10.61
N HIS A 262 -28.21 -17.68 -9.74
CA HIS A 262 -28.68 -18.54 -8.66
C HIS A 262 -29.46 -19.74 -9.21
N GLN A 263 -30.28 -19.52 -10.25
CA GLN A 263 -30.97 -20.60 -10.96
C GLN A 263 -29.99 -21.60 -11.61
N GLN A 264 -28.76 -21.18 -11.89
CA GLN A 264 -27.68 -22.01 -12.41
C GLN A 264 -26.73 -22.54 -11.32
N GLU A 265 -27.14 -22.48 -10.04
CA GLU A 265 -26.35 -22.91 -8.86
C GLU A 265 -24.96 -22.22 -8.76
N GLY A 266 -24.86 -21.00 -9.26
CA GLY A 266 -23.64 -20.19 -9.23
C GLY A 266 -23.65 -19.09 -8.18
N GLN A 267 -22.59 -18.30 -8.20
CA GLN A 267 -22.40 -17.13 -7.33
C GLN A 267 -22.11 -15.89 -8.17
N LEU A 268 -22.51 -14.73 -7.66
CA LEU A 268 -22.30 -13.43 -8.28
C LEU A 268 -21.28 -12.60 -7.50
N LEU A 269 -20.34 -11.99 -8.22
CA LEU A 269 -19.51 -10.91 -7.70
C LEU A 269 -19.90 -9.60 -8.41
N VAL A 270 -20.37 -8.60 -7.66
CA VAL A 270 -20.79 -7.31 -8.21
C VAL A 270 -19.78 -6.23 -7.83
N PHE A 271 -19.18 -5.58 -8.81
CA PHE A 271 -18.31 -4.42 -8.60
C PHE A 271 -19.08 -3.11 -8.74
N VAL A 272 -18.93 -2.23 -7.75
CA VAL A 272 -19.56 -0.90 -7.70
C VAL A 272 -18.54 0.19 -7.34
N GLY A 273 -18.80 1.42 -7.74
CA GLY A 273 -17.81 2.51 -7.70
C GLY A 273 -17.55 3.08 -6.30
N THR A 274 -18.43 2.86 -5.32
CA THR A 274 -18.28 3.45 -3.97
C THR A 274 -18.65 2.48 -2.85
N ARG A 275 -18.05 2.67 -1.67
CA ARG A 275 -18.36 1.89 -0.45
C ARG A 275 -19.85 1.97 -0.09
N ARG A 276 -20.42 3.18 -0.16
CA ARG A 276 -21.86 3.41 0.10
C ARG A 276 -22.74 2.64 -0.89
N SER A 277 -22.34 2.61 -2.16
CA SER A 277 -23.06 1.82 -3.15
C SER A 277 -22.96 0.33 -2.87
N ALA A 278 -21.81 -0.19 -2.44
CA ALA A 278 -21.65 -1.61 -2.11
C ALA A 278 -22.61 -2.02 -0.99
N GLN A 279 -22.67 -1.20 0.07
CA GLN A 279 -23.61 -1.41 1.18
C GLN A 279 -25.07 -1.32 0.74
N SER A 280 -25.44 -0.28 -0.02
CA SER A 280 -26.81 -0.08 -0.48
C SER A 280 -27.29 -1.20 -1.40
N GLU A 281 -26.44 -1.64 -2.34
CA GLU A 281 -26.75 -2.70 -3.27
C GLU A 281 -26.89 -4.05 -2.55
N ALA A 282 -25.92 -4.38 -1.68
CA ALA A 282 -25.97 -5.61 -0.88
C ALA A 282 -27.21 -5.68 0.00
N LYS A 283 -27.63 -4.56 0.60
CA LYS A 283 -28.85 -4.50 1.40
C LYS A 283 -30.09 -4.78 0.57
N LYS A 284 -30.23 -4.15 -0.60
CA LYS A 284 -31.37 -4.35 -1.51
C LYS A 284 -31.42 -5.79 -2.02
N LEU A 285 -30.28 -6.33 -2.45
CA LEU A 285 -30.17 -7.70 -2.94
C LEU A 285 -30.44 -8.72 -1.82
N GLY A 286 -29.85 -8.53 -0.63
CA GLY A 286 -30.07 -9.39 0.52
C GLY A 286 -31.54 -9.46 0.95
N GLN A 287 -32.23 -8.32 0.99
CA GLN A 287 -33.68 -8.29 1.31
C GLN A 287 -34.53 -9.06 0.30
N ARG A 288 -34.22 -8.93 -1.01
CA ARG A 288 -34.94 -9.66 -2.07
C ARG A 288 -34.61 -11.15 -2.05
N MET A 289 -33.34 -11.48 -1.89
CA MET A 289 -32.84 -12.85 -1.86
C MET A 289 -33.37 -13.60 -0.63
N HIS A 290 -33.46 -12.95 0.53
CA HIS A 290 -34.10 -13.53 1.71
C HIS A 290 -35.56 -13.93 1.42
N LYS A 291 -36.36 -13.03 0.84
CA LYS A 291 -37.75 -13.33 0.44
C LYS A 291 -37.86 -14.45 -0.58
N HIS A 292 -36.87 -14.58 -1.48
CA HIS A 292 -36.80 -15.65 -2.47
C HIS A 292 -36.46 -16.99 -1.82
N LEU A 293 -35.39 -17.05 -1.01
CA LEU A 293 -34.94 -18.25 -0.29
C LEU A 293 -36.01 -18.76 0.70
N SER A 294 -36.76 -17.87 1.36
CA SER A 294 -37.88 -18.30 2.24
C SER A 294 -38.95 -19.12 1.50
N LYS A 295 -39.04 -19.00 0.17
CA LYS A 295 -39.99 -19.75 -0.65
C LYS A 295 -39.35 -20.97 -1.32
N VAL A 296 -38.10 -20.85 -1.76
CA VAL A 296 -37.43 -21.84 -2.61
C VAL A 296 -36.52 -22.78 -1.81
N ASN A 297 -35.78 -22.27 -0.83
CA ASN A 297 -34.87 -23.06 0.00
C ASN A 297 -34.76 -22.47 1.43
N PRO A 298 -35.73 -22.78 2.31
CA PRO A 298 -35.73 -22.29 3.68
C PRO A 298 -34.55 -22.79 4.53
N GLU A 299 -34.00 -23.97 4.24
CA GLU A 299 -32.89 -24.56 5.00
C GLU A 299 -31.61 -23.73 4.89
N ALA A 300 -31.34 -23.16 3.71
CA ALA A 300 -30.21 -22.25 3.48
C ALA A 300 -30.22 -21.03 4.43
N LEU A 301 -31.41 -20.58 4.85
CA LEU A 301 -31.55 -19.44 5.76
C LEU A 301 -31.00 -19.73 7.16
N THR A 302 -30.98 -21.00 7.59
CA THR A 302 -30.44 -21.39 8.90
C THR A 302 -28.94 -21.15 8.98
N ALA A 303 -28.19 -21.64 7.98
CA ALA A 303 -26.74 -21.41 7.89
C ALA A 303 -26.40 -19.91 7.78
N LEU A 304 -27.18 -19.15 7.02
CA LEU A 304 -27.02 -17.70 6.88
C LEU A 304 -27.28 -16.95 8.19
N LYS A 305 -28.27 -17.40 8.97
CA LYS A 305 -28.59 -16.84 10.28
C LYS A 305 -27.44 -17.00 11.26
N GLU A 306 -26.78 -18.16 11.29
CA GLU A 306 -25.61 -18.37 12.16
C GLU A 306 -24.47 -17.40 11.86
N ILE A 307 -24.18 -17.18 10.57
CA ILE A 307 -23.14 -16.23 10.15
C ILE A 307 -23.55 -14.79 10.52
N SER A 308 -24.82 -14.42 10.27
CA SER A 308 -25.37 -13.12 10.67
C SER A 308 -25.26 -12.88 12.18
N GLU A 309 -25.59 -13.88 13.02
CA GLU A 309 -25.46 -13.77 14.47
C GLU A 309 -24.01 -13.62 14.93
N LYS A 310 -23.07 -14.37 14.32
CA LYS A 310 -21.63 -14.20 14.59
C LYS A 310 -21.17 -12.77 14.28
N LEU A 311 -21.59 -12.22 13.14
CA LEU A 311 -21.28 -10.83 12.76
C LEU A 311 -21.90 -9.84 13.75
N ALA A 312 -23.18 -9.99 14.08
CA ALA A 312 -23.90 -9.10 14.99
C ALA A 312 -23.30 -9.11 16.41
N ARG A 313 -22.92 -10.28 16.95
CA ARG A 313 -22.27 -10.38 18.27
C ARG A 313 -20.91 -9.69 18.33
N SER A 314 -20.21 -9.61 17.20
CA SER A 314 -18.91 -8.94 17.05
C SER A 314 -19.01 -7.47 16.61
N SER A 315 -20.23 -6.98 16.32
CA SER A 315 -20.46 -5.67 15.74
C SER A 315 -20.53 -4.58 16.82
N ASN A 316 -19.63 -3.62 16.72
CA ASN A 316 -19.63 -2.40 17.53
C ASN A 316 -19.94 -1.15 16.69
N SER A 317 -20.52 -1.32 15.50
CA SER A 317 -20.66 -0.27 14.47
C SER A 317 -21.97 -0.42 13.71
N ALA A 318 -22.56 0.68 13.27
CA ALA A 318 -23.76 0.67 12.44
C ALA A 318 -23.54 -0.08 11.12
N MET A 319 -22.37 0.10 10.50
CA MET A 319 -22.01 -0.64 9.28
C MET A 319 -21.95 -2.16 9.50
N GLY A 320 -21.42 -2.61 10.64
CA GLY A 320 -21.39 -4.04 11.00
C GLY A 320 -22.78 -4.64 11.15
N ASP A 321 -23.74 -3.87 11.67
CA ASP A 321 -25.14 -4.29 11.80
C ASP A 321 -25.80 -4.41 10.41
N VAL A 322 -25.51 -3.47 9.51
CA VAL A 322 -25.96 -3.56 8.10
C VAL A 322 -25.37 -4.78 7.40
N LEU A 323 -24.09 -5.11 7.63
CA LEU A 323 -23.48 -6.32 7.09
C LEU A 323 -24.20 -7.58 7.57
N ALA A 324 -24.45 -7.68 8.88
CA ALA A 324 -25.15 -8.81 9.47
C ALA A 324 -26.57 -8.96 8.92
N GLU A 325 -27.26 -7.85 8.64
CA GLU A 325 -28.60 -7.86 8.03
C GLU A 325 -28.57 -8.33 6.57
N CYS A 326 -27.59 -7.89 5.78
CA CYS A 326 -27.45 -8.32 4.38
C CYS A 326 -27.25 -9.85 4.31
N VAL A 327 -26.40 -10.38 5.19
CA VAL A 327 -26.01 -11.80 5.20
C VAL A 327 -27.20 -12.73 5.46
N LYS A 328 -28.26 -12.28 6.13
CA LYS A 328 -29.50 -13.08 6.30
C LYS A 328 -30.13 -13.51 4.98
N GLY A 329 -29.85 -12.79 3.89
CA GLY A 329 -30.29 -13.12 2.54
C GLY A 329 -29.22 -13.76 1.67
N GLY A 330 -28.06 -14.15 2.22
CA GLY A 330 -26.98 -14.73 1.42
C GLY A 330 -26.25 -13.72 0.54
N VAL A 331 -26.32 -12.42 0.88
CA VAL A 331 -25.62 -11.34 0.20
C VAL A 331 -24.76 -10.57 1.20
N ALA A 332 -23.53 -10.23 0.82
CA ALA A 332 -22.65 -9.40 1.64
C ALA A 332 -22.05 -8.26 0.81
N PHE A 333 -21.50 -7.24 1.48
CA PHE A 333 -20.65 -6.25 0.85
C PHE A 333 -19.21 -6.39 1.31
N HIS A 334 -18.24 -5.99 0.47
CA HIS A 334 -16.81 -6.06 0.76
C HIS A 334 -16.09 -4.77 0.35
N HIS A 335 -15.43 -4.12 1.30
CA HIS A 335 -14.60 -2.95 1.06
C HIS A 335 -13.65 -2.69 2.24
N ALA A 336 -12.68 -1.79 2.06
CA ALA A 336 -11.68 -1.43 3.08
C ALA A 336 -12.25 -0.91 4.42
N GLY A 337 -13.51 -0.42 4.45
CA GLY A 337 -14.17 -0.01 5.69
C GLY A 337 -14.45 -1.15 6.67
N LEU A 338 -14.48 -2.42 6.22
CA LEU A 338 -14.73 -3.58 7.07
C LEU A 338 -13.49 -3.99 7.87
N ARG A 339 -13.70 -4.49 9.09
CA ARG A 339 -12.61 -5.09 9.89
C ARG A 339 -12.08 -6.36 9.25
N HIS A 340 -10.83 -6.71 9.54
CA HIS A 340 -10.22 -7.95 9.02
C HIS A 340 -11.05 -9.19 9.40
N SER A 341 -11.48 -9.32 10.66
CA SER A 341 -12.32 -10.44 11.10
C SER A 341 -13.65 -10.57 10.34
N GLN A 342 -14.26 -9.44 9.98
CA GLN A 342 -15.49 -9.42 9.19
C GLN A 342 -15.22 -9.84 7.74
N ARG A 343 -14.13 -9.34 7.14
CA ARG A 343 -13.69 -9.73 5.79
C ARG A 343 -13.40 -11.22 5.71
N SER A 344 -12.58 -11.77 6.59
CA SER A 344 -12.25 -13.20 6.59
C SER A 344 -13.50 -14.08 6.72
N LEU A 345 -14.47 -13.68 7.55
CA LEU A 345 -15.71 -14.43 7.71
C LEU A 345 -16.55 -14.46 6.42
N ILE A 346 -16.76 -13.31 5.77
CA ILE A 346 -17.55 -13.24 4.53
C ILE A 346 -16.82 -13.88 3.35
N GLU A 347 -15.49 -13.77 3.29
CA GLU A 347 -14.66 -14.39 2.26
C GLU A 347 -14.73 -15.91 2.35
N ASN A 348 -14.60 -16.49 3.55
CA ASN A 348 -14.75 -17.92 3.77
C ASN A 348 -16.17 -18.41 3.47
N ALA A 349 -17.20 -17.67 3.89
CA ALA A 349 -18.58 -18.00 3.58
C ALA A 349 -18.90 -17.91 2.07
N PHE A 350 -18.24 -17.01 1.34
CA PHE A 350 -18.32 -16.95 -0.12
C PHE A 350 -17.58 -18.11 -0.78
N LYS A 351 -16.35 -18.44 -0.35
CA LYS A 351 -15.62 -19.62 -0.85
C LYS A 351 -16.41 -20.93 -0.65
N ASN A 352 -17.08 -21.06 0.50
CA ASN A 352 -17.91 -22.22 0.85
C ASN A 352 -19.32 -22.20 0.21
N ARG A 353 -19.61 -21.25 -0.69
CA ARG A 353 -20.90 -21.09 -1.38
C ARG A 353 -22.12 -20.81 -0.50
N THR A 354 -21.91 -20.55 0.80
CA THR A 354 -23.00 -20.16 1.70
C THR A 354 -23.51 -18.76 1.34
N ILE A 355 -22.61 -17.83 0.99
CA ILE A 355 -22.98 -16.51 0.44
C ILE A 355 -23.08 -16.63 -1.09
N HIS A 356 -24.23 -16.22 -1.65
CA HIS A 356 -24.52 -16.29 -3.07
C HIS A 356 -24.03 -15.07 -3.85
N CYS A 357 -23.94 -13.90 -3.19
CA CYS A 357 -23.53 -12.66 -3.83
C CYS A 357 -22.62 -11.82 -2.94
N LEU A 358 -21.57 -11.25 -3.54
CA LEU A 358 -20.71 -10.26 -2.89
C LEU A 358 -20.73 -8.95 -3.68
N CYS A 359 -21.08 -7.83 -3.04
CA CYS A 359 -21.00 -6.49 -3.63
C CYS A 359 -19.72 -5.81 -3.15
N ALA A 360 -18.76 -5.59 -4.04
CA ALA A 360 -17.42 -5.11 -3.68
C ALA A 360 -17.03 -3.82 -4.37
N THR A 361 -16.15 -3.05 -3.73
CA THR A 361 -15.38 -2.00 -4.41
C THR A 361 -14.20 -2.62 -5.16
N PRO A 362 -13.62 -1.94 -6.18
CA PRO A 362 -12.49 -2.47 -6.95
C PRO A 362 -11.27 -2.87 -6.13
N THR A 363 -11.12 -2.38 -4.89
CA THR A 363 -10.08 -2.82 -3.94
C THR A 363 -10.03 -4.33 -3.72
N LEU A 364 -11.15 -5.04 -3.89
CA LEU A 364 -11.16 -6.51 -3.82
C LEU A 364 -10.43 -7.13 -5.03
N ALA A 365 -10.45 -6.46 -6.19
CA ALA A 365 -9.87 -6.94 -7.44
C ALA A 365 -8.36 -7.22 -7.34
N ALA A 366 -7.66 -6.45 -6.51
CA ALA A 366 -6.22 -6.57 -6.28
C ALA A 366 -5.84 -7.31 -4.98
N GLY A 367 -6.81 -7.72 -4.15
CA GLY A 367 -6.54 -7.96 -2.72
C GLY A 367 -6.60 -9.40 -2.21
N VAL A 368 -7.44 -10.26 -2.80
CA VAL A 368 -7.70 -11.63 -2.31
C VAL A 368 -8.11 -12.53 -3.48
N ASN A 369 -7.72 -13.80 -3.50
CA ASN A 369 -8.21 -14.76 -4.49
C ASN A 369 -9.66 -15.23 -4.17
N LEU A 370 -10.64 -14.61 -4.83
CA LEU A 370 -12.08 -14.92 -4.72
C LEU A 370 -12.71 -14.98 -6.11
N PRO A 371 -12.70 -16.15 -6.77
CA PRO A 371 -13.41 -16.33 -8.03
C PRO A 371 -14.92 -16.55 -7.79
N ALA A 372 -15.72 -16.15 -8.77
CA ALA A 372 -17.16 -16.39 -8.82
C ALA A 372 -17.54 -16.94 -10.19
N ARG A 373 -18.68 -17.64 -10.31
CA ARG A 373 -19.14 -18.09 -11.65
C ARG A 373 -19.36 -16.89 -12.57
N ARG A 374 -19.96 -15.84 -12.02
CA ARG A 374 -20.27 -14.60 -12.74
C ARG A 374 -19.73 -13.37 -12.04
N VAL A 375 -19.21 -12.44 -12.83
CA VAL A 375 -18.83 -11.10 -12.39
C VAL A 375 -19.69 -10.08 -13.11
N LEU A 376 -20.22 -9.10 -12.37
CA LEU A 376 -20.92 -7.94 -12.91
C LEU A 376 -20.18 -6.66 -12.49
N VAL A 377 -19.59 -5.95 -13.44
CA VAL A 377 -19.07 -4.60 -13.22
C VAL A 377 -20.21 -3.61 -13.47
N ARG A 378 -20.83 -3.16 -12.38
CA ARG A 378 -22.04 -2.32 -12.43
C ARG A 378 -21.74 -0.85 -12.72
N ASP A 379 -20.60 -0.37 -12.24
CA ASP A 379 -20.17 1.03 -12.38
C ASP A 379 -18.79 1.06 -13.04
N LEU A 380 -18.71 1.69 -14.21
CA LEU A 380 -17.48 1.87 -14.98
C LEU A 380 -16.87 3.26 -14.83
N LYS A 381 -17.44 4.09 -13.96
CA LYS A 381 -16.99 5.46 -13.70
C LYS A 381 -16.69 5.64 -12.22
N ARG A 382 -15.65 6.41 -11.93
CA ARG A 382 -15.25 6.85 -10.60
C ARG A 382 -15.09 8.37 -10.59
N PHE A 383 -15.37 8.98 -9.44
CA PHE A 383 -15.12 10.40 -9.23
C PHE A 383 -13.68 10.58 -8.73
N GLU A 384 -12.86 11.28 -9.51
CA GLU A 384 -11.46 11.59 -9.23
C GLU A 384 -11.16 13.01 -9.71
N ASP A 385 -10.43 13.79 -8.90
CA ASP A 385 -10.03 15.18 -9.21
C ASP A 385 -11.19 16.10 -9.64
N GLY A 386 -12.34 15.98 -8.98
CA GLY A 386 -13.53 16.78 -9.31
C GLY A 386 -14.27 16.34 -10.57
N MET A 387 -13.83 15.26 -11.24
CA MET A 387 -14.40 14.79 -12.50
C MET A 387 -14.84 13.33 -12.42
N SER A 388 -15.91 13.00 -13.15
CA SER A 388 -16.30 11.60 -13.37
C SER A 388 -15.47 11.02 -14.52
N ARG A 389 -14.50 10.16 -14.18
CA ARG A 389 -13.63 9.48 -15.14
C ARG A 389 -14.03 8.02 -15.29
N LEU A 390 -13.79 7.46 -16.47
CA LEU A 390 -13.91 6.02 -16.72
C LEU A 390 -12.78 5.29 -15.97
N LEU A 391 -13.06 4.08 -15.49
CA LEU A 391 -12.04 3.23 -14.89
C LEU A 391 -10.99 2.80 -15.94
N PRO A 392 -9.73 2.57 -15.53
CA PRO A 392 -8.73 1.99 -16.40
C PRO A 392 -9.15 0.60 -16.92
N VAL A 393 -8.80 0.28 -18.16
CA VAL A 393 -9.05 -1.01 -18.81
C VAL A 393 -8.39 -2.14 -18.03
N MET A 394 -7.16 -1.93 -17.55
CA MET A 394 -6.47 -2.90 -16.70
C MET A 394 -7.29 -3.28 -15.45
N GLU A 395 -7.83 -2.29 -14.74
CA GLU A 395 -8.62 -2.51 -13.51
C GLU A 395 -9.91 -3.27 -13.80
N VAL A 396 -10.62 -2.89 -14.87
CA VAL A 396 -11.85 -3.58 -15.31
C VAL A 396 -11.56 -5.01 -15.73
N ARG A 397 -10.48 -5.27 -16.46
CA ARG A 397 -10.09 -6.63 -16.85
C ARG A 397 -9.69 -7.49 -15.65
N GLN A 398 -9.07 -6.92 -14.62
CA GLN A 398 -8.80 -7.65 -13.36
C GLN A 398 -10.10 -8.02 -12.62
N MET A 399 -11.08 -7.12 -12.59
CA MET A 399 -12.40 -7.41 -12.04
C MET A 399 -13.07 -8.55 -12.81
N LEU A 400 -13.15 -8.45 -14.14
CA LEU A 400 -13.77 -9.46 -15.01
C LEU A 400 -13.03 -10.81 -14.97
N GLY A 401 -11.70 -10.79 -14.80
CA GLY A 401 -10.86 -11.98 -14.68
C GLY A 401 -11.13 -12.84 -13.44
N ARG A 402 -12.03 -12.41 -12.54
CA ARG A 402 -12.51 -13.20 -11.40
C ARG A 402 -13.69 -14.10 -11.73
N ALA A 403 -14.23 -14.00 -12.95
CA ALA A 403 -15.26 -14.90 -13.41
C ALA A 403 -14.66 -16.26 -13.82
N GLY A 404 -15.39 -17.32 -13.46
CA GLY A 404 -15.03 -18.72 -13.61
C GLY A 404 -14.24 -19.26 -12.42
N ARG A 405 -14.84 -20.18 -11.64
CA ARG A 405 -14.13 -20.89 -10.57
C ARG A 405 -13.43 -22.13 -11.14
N PRO A 406 -12.09 -22.23 -11.01
CA PRO A 406 -11.36 -23.43 -11.43
C PRO A 406 -11.96 -24.70 -10.80
N ARG A 407 -12.03 -25.79 -11.57
CA ARG A 407 -12.61 -27.11 -11.19
C ARG A 407 -14.13 -27.15 -10.98
N TYR A 408 -14.82 -26.02 -10.93
CA TYR A 408 -16.25 -25.97 -10.62
C TYR A 408 -17.11 -25.48 -11.77
N ASP A 409 -16.64 -24.45 -12.49
CA ASP A 409 -17.41 -23.84 -13.58
C ASP A 409 -16.73 -24.18 -14.92
N PRO A 410 -17.50 -24.63 -15.93
CA PRO A 410 -16.96 -24.87 -17.28
C PRO A 410 -16.68 -23.58 -18.04
N LEU A 411 -17.42 -22.51 -17.73
CA LEU A 411 -17.34 -21.19 -18.33
C LEU A 411 -17.55 -20.14 -17.23
N GLY A 412 -16.69 -19.12 -17.21
CA GLY A 412 -16.90 -17.90 -16.44
C GLY A 412 -17.61 -16.85 -17.28
N GLU A 413 -18.52 -16.09 -16.68
CA GLU A 413 -19.25 -15.02 -17.35
C GLU A 413 -18.89 -13.65 -16.76
N ALA A 414 -18.41 -12.75 -17.61
CA ALA A 414 -17.90 -11.43 -17.27
C ALA A 414 -18.77 -10.34 -17.89
N TRP A 415 -19.60 -9.68 -17.07
CA TRP A 415 -20.63 -8.75 -17.53
C TRP A 415 -20.29 -7.30 -17.22
N LEU A 416 -20.45 -6.42 -18.21
CA LEU A 416 -20.32 -4.97 -18.09
C LEU A 416 -21.71 -4.33 -18.15
N ALA A 417 -22.12 -3.65 -17.08
CA ALA A 417 -23.40 -2.93 -17.07
C ALA A 417 -23.30 -1.62 -17.84
N CYS A 418 -24.20 -1.43 -18.80
CA CYS A 418 -24.28 -0.24 -19.64
C CYS A 418 -25.34 0.71 -19.08
N LYS A 419 -25.00 1.99 -18.87
CA LYS A 419 -25.89 2.99 -18.27
C LYS A 419 -25.86 4.31 -19.04
N GLY A 420 -27.04 4.87 -19.26
CA GLY A 420 -27.24 6.18 -19.90
C GLY A 420 -27.23 6.10 -21.43
N GLY A 421 -27.70 7.18 -22.08
CA GLY A 421 -27.74 7.27 -23.55
C GLY A 421 -28.62 6.22 -24.22
N ASP A 422 -28.35 5.98 -25.51
CA ASP A 422 -28.90 4.84 -26.24
C ASP A 422 -28.21 3.55 -25.75
N PRO A 423 -28.96 2.59 -25.16
CA PRO A 423 -28.37 1.40 -24.55
C PRO A 423 -27.48 0.57 -25.50
N ARG A 424 -27.80 0.51 -26.79
CA ARG A 424 -27.01 -0.27 -27.78
C ARG A 424 -25.69 0.40 -28.11
N GLN A 425 -25.74 1.69 -28.43
CA GLN A 425 -24.53 2.47 -28.71
C GLN A 425 -23.57 2.44 -27.51
N VAL A 426 -24.09 2.64 -26.29
CA VAL A 426 -23.25 2.60 -25.08
C VAL A 426 -22.67 1.20 -24.84
N ALA A 427 -23.41 0.13 -25.16
CA ALA A 427 -22.88 -1.23 -25.10
C ALA A 427 -21.72 -1.43 -26.09
N ASP A 428 -21.86 -0.95 -27.33
CA ASP A 428 -20.81 -1.02 -28.35
C ASP A 428 -19.55 -0.24 -27.91
N ASP A 429 -19.70 0.99 -27.43
CA ASP A 429 -18.58 1.82 -26.97
C ASP A 429 -17.85 1.18 -25.77
N ILE A 430 -18.61 0.59 -24.83
CA ILE A 430 -18.04 -0.11 -23.67
C ILE A 430 -17.30 -1.37 -24.10
N ALA A 431 -17.86 -2.15 -25.04
CA ALA A 431 -17.22 -3.34 -25.57
C ALA A 431 -15.91 -2.98 -26.29
N GLU A 432 -15.94 -1.97 -27.16
CA GLU A 432 -14.77 -1.52 -27.89
C GLU A 432 -13.66 -1.08 -26.94
N ARG A 433 -13.98 -0.33 -25.88
CA ARG A 433 -12.97 0.13 -24.91
C ARG A 433 -12.41 -0.99 -24.04
N TYR A 434 -13.26 -1.77 -23.39
CA TYR A 434 -12.83 -2.67 -22.29
C TYR A 434 -12.58 -4.11 -22.72
N ILE A 435 -13.28 -4.57 -23.76
CA ILE A 435 -13.18 -5.95 -24.26
C ILE A 435 -12.17 -5.99 -25.39
N HIS A 436 -12.32 -5.17 -26.43
CA HIS A 436 -11.48 -5.20 -27.62
C HIS A 436 -10.26 -4.25 -27.55
N GLY A 437 -10.37 -3.17 -26.78
CA GLY A 437 -9.35 -2.14 -26.67
C GLY A 437 -8.04 -2.60 -26.02
N PRO A 438 -6.95 -1.84 -26.23
CA PRO A 438 -5.67 -2.13 -25.61
C PRO A 438 -5.72 -1.89 -24.09
N VAL A 439 -4.83 -2.57 -23.36
CA VAL A 439 -4.55 -2.22 -21.96
C VAL A 439 -3.64 -0.99 -21.95
N GLU A 440 -3.82 -0.10 -20.97
CA GLU A 440 -2.93 1.05 -20.81
C GLU A 440 -1.47 0.65 -20.57
N ASP A 441 -0.56 1.52 -21.01
CA ASP A 441 0.86 1.42 -20.70
C ASP A 441 1.14 1.79 -19.23
N ILE A 442 2.22 1.22 -18.71
CA ILE A 442 2.76 1.54 -17.40
C ILE A 442 3.79 2.66 -17.55
N SER A 443 3.56 3.74 -16.80
CA SER A 443 4.49 4.86 -16.67
C SER A 443 5.12 4.86 -15.28
N SER A 444 6.40 5.18 -15.18
CA SER A 444 7.03 5.44 -13.88
C SER A 444 6.32 6.60 -13.18
N LYS A 445 6.12 6.46 -11.87
CA LYS A 445 5.58 7.51 -10.99
C LYS A 445 6.66 8.17 -10.13
N LEU A 446 7.92 7.79 -10.32
CA LEU A 446 9.05 8.26 -9.51
C LEU A 446 9.36 9.75 -9.72
N ALA A 447 9.09 10.29 -10.91
CA ALA A 447 9.33 11.70 -11.23
C ALA A 447 8.45 12.69 -10.44
N ALA A 448 7.35 12.23 -9.85
CA ALA A 448 6.51 13.09 -9.04
C ALA A 448 7.31 13.59 -7.81
N GLU A 449 7.25 14.90 -7.53
CA GLU A 449 8.05 15.51 -6.45
C GLU A 449 8.00 14.76 -5.11
N PRO A 450 6.85 14.25 -4.61
CA PRO A 450 6.81 13.49 -3.36
C PRO A 450 7.67 12.22 -3.38
N ALA A 451 7.60 11.47 -4.48
CA ALA A 451 8.36 10.24 -4.63
C ALA A 451 9.85 10.54 -4.82
N MET A 452 10.16 11.52 -5.68
CA MET A 452 11.54 11.90 -6.01
C MET A 452 12.28 12.42 -4.76
N ARG A 453 11.70 13.37 -4.02
CA ARG A 453 12.33 13.94 -2.81
C ARG A 453 12.57 12.89 -1.73
N PHE A 454 11.58 12.00 -1.53
CA PHE A 454 11.66 10.92 -0.55
C PHE A 454 12.78 9.92 -0.87
N HIS A 455 12.81 9.42 -2.10
CA HIS A 455 13.79 8.41 -2.51
C HIS A 455 15.19 8.99 -2.73
N LEU A 456 15.30 10.26 -3.12
CA LEU A 456 16.57 10.96 -3.22
C LEU A 456 17.22 11.14 -1.84
N LEU A 457 16.50 11.68 -0.85
CA LEU A 457 17.00 11.81 0.51
C LEU A 457 17.42 10.46 1.07
N SER A 458 16.60 9.42 0.88
CA SER A 458 16.94 8.06 1.31
C SER A 458 18.23 7.56 0.69
N SER A 459 18.43 7.77 -0.60
CA SER A 459 19.58 7.24 -1.32
C SER A 459 20.88 7.90 -0.85
N ILE A 460 20.83 9.17 -0.43
CA ILE A 460 21.96 9.87 0.20
C ILE A 460 22.15 9.40 1.65
N ALA A 461 21.10 9.45 2.47
CA ALA A 461 21.18 9.20 3.90
C ALA A 461 21.49 7.74 4.28
N THR A 462 20.98 6.79 3.50
CA THR A 462 21.04 5.34 3.83
C THR A 462 21.61 4.50 2.70
N GLY A 463 21.54 4.99 1.46
CA GLY A 463 22.06 4.28 0.28
C GLY A 463 23.55 4.50 0.00
N GLY A 464 24.21 5.42 0.71
CA GLY A 464 25.63 5.75 0.48
C GLY A 464 25.92 6.46 -0.83
N LEU A 465 24.89 6.96 -1.54
CA LEU A 465 25.07 7.74 -2.76
C LEU A 465 25.41 9.18 -2.41
N ASN A 466 26.70 9.49 -2.40
CA ASN A 466 27.22 10.78 -1.92
C ASN A 466 27.67 11.73 -3.05
N SER A 467 27.90 11.28 -4.28
CA SER A 467 28.28 12.16 -5.40
C SER A 467 27.13 12.38 -6.35
N ARG A 468 27.08 13.56 -6.97
CA ARG A 468 26.06 13.91 -7.96
C ARG A 468 26.04 12.93 -9.14
N GLU A 469 27.22 12.49 -9.58
CA GLU A 469 27.39 11.46 -10.60
C GLU A 469 26.77 10.12 -10.18
N ASN A 470 27.09 9.61 -8.98
CA ASN A 470 26.58 8.31 -8.51
C ASN A 470 25.07 8.33 -8.33
N ILE A 471 24.52 9.46 -7.85
CA ILE A 471 23.07 9.67 -7.77
C ILE A 471 22.46 9.60 -9.17
N GLY A 472 23.01 10.35 -10.14
CA GLY A 472 22.55 10.35 -11.52
C GLY A 472 22.57 8.95 -12.15
N ASN A 473 23.67 8.22 -11.99
CA ASN A 473 23.86 6.87 -12.50
C ASN A 473 22.87 5.86 -11.88
N PHE A 474 22.63 5.96 -10.57
CA PHE A 474 21.64 5.11 -9.90
C PHE A 474 20.23 5.37 -10.44
N PHE A 475 19.81 6.64 -10.51
CA PHE A 475 18.49 6.98 -11.03
C PHE A 475 18.36 6.68 -12.53
N ALA A 476 19.44 6.73 -13.30
CA ALA A 476 19.43 6.29 -14.70
C ALA A 476 19.11 4.78 -14.85
N SER A 477 19.43 3.97 -13.83
CA SER A 477 19.11 2.52 -13.81
C SER A 477 17.66 2.21 -13.40
N THR A 478 16.90 3.22 -12.95
CA THR A 478 15.47 3.07 -12.62
C THR A 478 14.61 3.00 -13.88
N TYR A 479 13.33 2.66 -13.74
CA TYR A 479 12.42 2.64 -14.89
C TYR A 479 12.13 4.06 -15.41
N LEU A 480 12.15 5.07 -14.54
CA LEU A 480 12.14 6.47 -14.93
C LEU A 480 13.33 6.80 -15.85
N GLY A 481 14.53 6.39 -15.46
CA GLY A 481 15.75 6.60 -16.24
C GLY A 481 15.76 5.84 -17.57
N HIS A 482 15.10 4.67 -17.61
CA HIS A 482 14.91 3.90 -18.85
C HIS A 482 13.92 4.57 -19.82
N SER A 483 12.82 5.10 -19.29
CA SER A 483 11.68 5.58 -20.08
C SER A 483 11.74 7.06 -20.47
N GLN A 484 12.57 7.87 -19.80
CA GLN A 484 12.68 9.32 -20.03
C GLN A 484 14.06 9.72 -20.57
N THR A 485 14.13 10.93 -21.13
CA THR A 485 15.41 11.51 -21.54
C THR A 485 16.31 11.78 -20.35
N ASN A 486 17.62 11.58 -20.53
CA ASN A 486 18.59 11.82 -19.47
C ASN A 486 18.54 13.29 -18.98
N SER A 487 18.33 14.27 -19.87
CA SER A 487 18.21 15.68 -19.49
C SER A 487 17.05 15.94 -18.53
N TYR A 488 15.87 15.39 -18.81
CA TYR A 488 14.70 15.51 -17.93
C TYR A 488 14.97 14.86 -16.56
N LEU A 489 15.63 13.71 -16.54
CA LEU A 489 15.99 13.05 -15.29
C LEU A 489 16.96 13.91 -14.46
N GLN A 490 18.03 14.41 -15.07
CA GLN A 490 19.03 15.22 -14.37
C GLN A 490 18.43 16.52 -13.81
N GLU A 491 17.57 17.20 -14.57
CA GLU A 491 16.89 18.42 -14.13
C GLU A 491 16.01 18.17 -12.89
N ASN A 492 15.24 17.08 -12.89
CA ASN A 492 14.42 16.70 -11.73
C ASN A 492 15.26 16.38 -10.50
N ILE A 493 16.38 15.65 -10.67
CA ILE A 493 17.30 15.35 -9.58
C ILE A 493 17.88 16.64 -8.99
N ASP A 494 18.36 17.56 -9.83
CA ASP A 494 18.97 18.81 -9.39
C ASP A 494 17.98 19.71 -8.66
N SER A 495 16.77 19.85 -9.20
CA SER A 495 15.70 20.60 -8.55
C SER A 495 15.40 20.09 -7.14
N MET A 496 15.30 18.77 -6.98
CA MET A 496 15.03 18.15 -5.68
C MET A 496 16.23 18.18 -4.74
N LEU A 497 17.47 18.06 -5.24
CA LEU A 497 18.69 18.24 -4.44
C LEU A 497 18.75 19.65 -3.86
N ARG A 498 18.51 20.67 -4.70
CA ARG A 498 18.47 22.08 -4.26
C ARG A 498 17.42 22.28 -3.17
N TRP A 499 16.23 21.71 -3.33
CA TRP A 499 15.18 21.77 -2.31
C TRP A 499 15.60 21.10 -1.00
N LEU A 500 16.19 19.90 -1.04
CA LEU A 500 16.68 19.20 0.15
C LEU A 500 17.80 19.95 0.88
N VAL A 501 18.64 20.66 0.13
CA VAL A 501 19.71 21.52 0.68
C VAL A 501 19.13 22.78 1.33
N ASP A 502 18.20 23.47 0.67
CA ASP A 502 17.52 24.66 1.22
C ASP A 502 16.82 24.33 2.55
N LYS A 503 16.15 23.18 2.59
CA LYS A 503 15.47 22.67 3.80
C LYS A 503 16.39 22.02 4.84
N ARG A 504 17.72 22.02 4.61
CA ARG A 504 18.75 21.47 5.53
C ARG A 504 18.59 19.97 5.85
N PHE A 505 17.96 19.19 4.98
CA PHE A 505 17.98 17.73 5.09
C PHE A 505 19.27 17.15 4.51
N VAL A 506 19.87 17.84 3.56
CA VAL A 506 21.15 17.49 2.93
C VAL A 506 22.05 18.71 2.97
N ARG A 507 23.37 18.51 3.04
CA ARG A 507 24.37 19.57 2.86
C ARG A 507 25.33 19.22 1.73
N ARG A 508 25.79 20.23 1.00
CA ARG A 508 26.92 20.10 0.07
C ARG A 508 28.21 20.05 0.89
N THR A 509 29.03 19.02 0.71
CA THR A 509 30.32 18.88 1.38
C THR A 509 31.48 19.33 0.49
N ASN A 510 31.35 19.12 -0.81
CA ASN A 510 32.21 19.69 -1.84
C ASN A 510 31.33 20.26 -2.95
N VAL A 511 31.59 21.51 -3.36
CA VAL A 511 30.92 22.12 -4.51
C VAL A 511 31.86 21.97 -5.69
N GLY A 512 31.46 21.11 -6.62
CA GLY A 512 32.22 20.89 -7.83
C GLY A 512 32.30 22.13 -8.70
N SER A 513 33.36 22.25 -9.49
CA SER A 513 33.42 23.28 -10.53
C SER A 513 32.70 22.77 -11.77
N ILE A 514 31.75 23.54 -12.30
CA ILE A 514 31.23 23.30 -13.65
C ILE A 514 32.38 23.58 -14.62
N ASN A 515 33.17 22.55 -14.93
CA ASN A 515 34.02 22.60 -16.10
C ASN A 515 33.06 22.51 -17.29
N GLU A 516 32.69 23.68 -17.83
CA GLU A 516 32.38 23.78 -19.25
C GLU A 516 33.65 23.44 -20.03
N ASN A 517 34.06 22.18 -20.01
CA ASN A 517 34.73 21.63 -21.16
C ASN A 517 33.65 21.61 -22.23
N TRP A 518 33.51 22.72 -22.95
CA TRP A 518 33.18 22.64 -24.35
C TRP A 518 34.15 21.60 -24.89
N ASP A 519 33.65 20.40 -25.19
CA ASP A 519 34.40 19.53 -26.07
C ASP A 519 34.62 20.38 -27.33
N ASP A 520 35.85 20.88 -27.49
CA ASP A 520 36.41 21.37 -28.75
C ASP A 520 36.51 20.20 -29.76
N GLU A 521 35.65 19.18 -29.65
CA GLU A 521 35.40 18.25 -30.72
C GLU A 521 34.73 19.04 -31.84
N THR A 522 35.47 19.20 -32.92
CA THR A 522 34.99 19.79 -34.17
C THR A 522 33.60 19.21 -34.48
N PRO A 523 32.54 20.04 -34.53
CA PRO A 523 31.21 19.56 -34.82
C PRO A 523 31.20 18.70 -36.08
N SER A 524 30.43 17.61 -36.11
CA SER A 524 30.44 16.63 -37.22
C SER A 524 30.22 17.22 -38.62
N TRP A 525 29.63 18.41 -38.72
CA TRP A 525 29.47 19.13 -39.99
C TRP A 525 30.77 19.78 -40.50
N VAL A 526 31.76 20.02 -39.62
CA VAL A 526 33.08 20.55 -39.96
C VAL A 526 33.88 19.54 -40.78
N ASP A 527 33.80 18.25 -40.45
CA ASP A 527 34.40 17.17 -41.24
C ASP A 527 33.73 17.06 -42.62
N ALA A 528 32.40 17.21 -42.66
CA ALA A 528 31.67 17.26 -43.92
C ALA A 528 32.05 18.48 -44.76
N ALA A 529 32.31 19.64 -44.14
CA ALA A 529 32.74 20.85 -44.81
C ALA A 529 34.19 20.78 -45.33
N GLN A 530 35.10 20.09 -44.63
CA GLN A 530 36.47 19.83 -45.11
C GLN A 530 36.52 18.92 -46.34
N SER A 531 35.54 18.03 -46.49
CA SER A 531 35.45 17.15 -47.66
C SER A 531 35.10 17.89 -48.96
N ALA A 532 34.65 19.14 -48.87
CA ALA A 532 34.34 19.98 -50.02
C ALA A 532 35.60 20.69 -50.57
N SER A 533 35.90 20.48 -51.85
CA SER A 533 37.03 21.11 -52.54
C SER A 533 36.95 22.64 -52.48
N GLY A 534 37.94 23.27 -51.84
CA GLY A 534 38.08 24.73 -51.74
C GLY A 534 37.86 25.30 -50.33
N VAL A 535 37.58 24.45 -49.33
CA VAL A 535 37.43 24.87 -47.93
C VAL A 535 38.71 24.55 -47.14
N SER A 536 39.30 25.56 -46.50
CA SER A 536 40.46 25.40 -45.60
C SER A 536 40.20 26.13 -44.28
N ILE A 537 40.47 25.46 -43.15
CA ILE A 537 40.36 26.07 -41.82
C ILE A 537 41.68 26.80 -41.51
N SER A 538 41.60 28.11 -41.24
CA SER A 538 42.74 28.88 -40.72
C SER A 538 42.48 29.28 -39.26
N SER A 539 43.35 28.88 -38.34
CA SER A 539 43.31 29.35 -36.96
C SER A 539 43.96 30.75 -36.87
N SER A 540 43.20 31.80 -37.20
CA SER A 540 43.64 33.15 -36.84
C SER A 540 43.48 33.33 -35.34
N LYS A 541 44.59 33.45 -34.59
CA LYS A 541 44.54 34.00 -33.24
C LYS A 541 43.89 35.39 -33.35
N SER A 542 42.74 35.57 -32.72
CA SER A 542 42.09 36.87 -32.65
C SER A 542 43.09 37.85 -32.02
N LYS A 543 43.34 38.98 -32.70
CA LYS A 543 43.98 40.13 -32.04
C LYS A 543 43.10 40.50 -30.85
N GLU A 544 43.71 40.71 -29.68
CA GLU A 544 42.99 41.26 -28.54
C GLU A 544 42.25 42.54 -28.96
N PRO A 545 40.93 42.65 -28.71
CA PRO A 545 40.20 43.85 -29.08
C PRO A 545 40.60 45.00 -28.17
N THR A 546 40.96 46.13 -28.78
CA THR A 546 41.11 47.43 -28.10
C THR A 546 39.87 47.78 -27.26
N GLU A 547 40.08 48.48 -26.14
CA GLU A 547 39.00 48.91 -25.24
C GLU A 547 37.90 49.68 -25.99
N ALA A 548 36.63 49.37 -25.66
CA ALA A 548 35.48 49.97 -26.28
C ALA A 548 35.34 51.44 -25.86
N THR A 549 35.42 52.36 -26.82
CA THR A 549 35.08 53.76 -26.63
C THR A 549 33.57 53.96 -26.64
N PHE A 550 33.07 54.56 -25.55
CA PHE A 550 31.72 55.08 -25.31
C PHE A 550 30.54 54.09 -25.35
N GLY A 551 29.99 53.81 -24.16
CA GLY A 551 28.61 53.33 -23.98
C GLY A 551 28.38 51.83 -24.11
N PHE A 552 29.36 51.05 -24.59
CA PHE A 552 29.23 49.60 -24.72
C PHE A 552 30.19 48.86 -23.77
N GLN A 553 29.65 47.91 -23.02
CA GLN A 553 30.37 47.08 -22.05
C GLN A 553 30.96 45.85 -22.75
N ARG A 554 32.17 45.40 -22.36
CA ARG A 554 32.75 44.15 -22.88
C ARG A 554 31.82 42.99 -22.53
N ALA A 555 31.59 42.05 -23.47
CA ALA A 555 30.80 40.85 -23.22
C ALA A 555 31.32 40.04 -22.01
N SER A 556 32.65 40.04 -21.80
CA SER A 556 33.31 39.43 -20.63
C SER A 556 33.04 40.14 -19.29
N LYS A 557 32.42 41.33 -19.31
CA LYS A 557 32.03 42.14 -18.15
C LYS A 557 30.50 42.31 -18.07
N ILE A 558 29.74 41.64 -18.93
CA ILE A 558 28.30 41.50 -18.75
C ILE A 558 28.15 40.38 -17.73
N GLU A 559 27.90 40.73 -16.47
CA GLU A 559 27.22 39.80 -15.58
C GLU A 559 25.83 39.62 -16.17
N ILE A 560 25.67 38.53 -16.93
CA ILE A 560 24.34 38.09 -17.33
C ILE A 560 23.69 37.65 -16.01
N THR A 561 22.91 38.54 -15.39
CA THR A 561 21.87 38.12 -14.45
C THR A 561 20.82 37.37 -15.27
N SER A 562 21.17 36.15 -15.69
CA SER A 562 20.22 35.17 -16.20
C SER A 562 19.45 34.72 -14.98
N SER A 563 18.34 35.38 -14.69
CA SER A 563 17.34 34.89 -13.73
C SER A 563 16.59 33.66 -14.28
N ASN A 564 17.29 32.74 -14.96
CA ASN A 564 16.88 31.40 -15.42
C ASN A 564 18.05 30.73 -16.22
N SER A 565 19.30 30.79 -15.73
CA SER A 565 20.26 29.77 -16.13
C SER A 565 19.80 28.44 -15.52
N TYR A 566 19.73 27.37 -16.31
CA TYR A 566 19.52 26.04 -15.79
C TYR A 566 20.74 25.69 -14.92
N ASP A 567 20.63 25.93 -13.60
CA ASP A 567 21.70 25.70 -12.62
C ASP A 567 21.92 24.18 -12.41
N MET A 568 22.47 23.51 -13.42
CA MET A 568 22.87 22.11 -13.32
C MET A 568 23.92 21.96 -12.21
N GLU A 569 23.74 21.00 -11.31
CA GLU A 569 24.73 20.74 -10.27
C GLU A 569 25.96 20.08 -10.91
N ALA A 570 27.17 20.52 -10.53
CA ALA A 570 28.41 19.92 -11.03
C ALA A 570 28.50 18.44 -10.61
N LEU A 571 28.93 17.55 -11.50
CA LEU A 571 28.92 16.09 -11.29
C LEU A 571 29.81 15.61 -10.13
N ASP A 572 30.87 16.36 -9.85
CA ASP A 572 31.81 16.16 -8.74
C ASP A 572 31.34 16.77 -7.41
N THR A 573 30.16 17.41 -7.39
CA THR A 573 29.52 17.87 -6.16
C THR A 573 29.18 16.67 -5.28
N THR A 574 29.54 16.76 -4.00
CA THR A 574 29.23 15.73 -3.01
C THR A 574 28.23 16.22 -1.98
N TYR A 575 27.35 15.32 -1.57
CA TYR A 575 26.25 15.53 -0.64
C TYR A 575 26.39 14.60 0.56
N GLU A 576 25.94 15.09 1.70
CA GLU A 576 25.83 14.33 2.94
C GLU A 576 24.49 14.66 3.58
N ALA A 577 23.79 13.64 4.08
CA ALA A 577 22.58 13.86 4.85
C ALA A 577 22.91 14.51 6.20
N THR A 578 22.10 15.48 6.63
CA THR A 578 22.22 16.01 7.98
C THR A 578 21.65 15.01 8.98
N ALA A 579 21.94 15.16 10.29
CA ALA A 579 21.34 14.31 11.32
C ALA A 579 19.79 14.34 11.27
N MET A 580 19.21 15.48 10.89
CA MET A 580 17.78 15.61 10.62
C MET A 580 17.37 14.80 9.37
N GLY A 581 18.07 14.96 8.25
CA GLY A 581 17.79 14.22 7.01
C GLY A 581 17.89 12.71 7.16
N GLU A 582 18.91 12.22 7.87
CA GLU A 582 19.05 10.82 8.23
C GLU A 582 17.85 10.34 9.06
N ARG A 583 17.43 11.13 10.05
CA ARG A 583 16.31 10.76 10.90
C ARG A 583 14.99 10.71 10.13
N VAL A 584 14.74 11.68 9.25
CA VAL A 584 13.58 11.72 8.35
C VAL A 584 13.55 10.48 7.45
N ALA A 585 14.69 10.13 6.84
CA ALA A 585 14.81 8.94 5.99
C ALA A 585 14.55 7.62 6.76
N GLN A 586 15.01 7.52 8.01
CA GLN A 586 14.78 6.37 8.90
C GLN A 586 13.33 6.25 9.38
N LEU A 587 12.68 7.39 9.63
CA LEU A 587 11.27 7.44 10.03
C LEU A 587 10.31 7.10 8.89
N TYR A 588 10.83 7.03 7.65
CA TYR A 588 10.08 6.74 6.43
C TYR A 588 8.98 7.76 6.14
N ILE A 589 9.18 9.02 6.56
CA ILE A 589 8.27 10.13 6.29
C ILE A 589 8.76 10.96 5.10
N ASP A 590 7.83 11.63 4.44
CA ASP A 590 8.14 12.58 3.38
C ASP A 590 8.94 13.79 3.94
N PRO A 591 10.04 14.21 3.30
CA PRO A 591 10.75 15.44 3.65
C PRO A 591 9.86 16.69 3.78
N LEU A 592 8.82 16.83 2.96
CA LEU A 592 7.85 17.93 3.06
C LEU A 592 6.98 17.79 4.32
N SER A 593 6.61 16.57 4.70
CA SER A 593 5.94 16.34 5.99
C SER A 593 6.84 16.77 7.15
N ALA A 594 8.13 16.41 7.10
CA ALA A 594 9.09 16.82 8.12
C ALA A 594 9.22 18.35 8.22
N ASP A 595 9.30 19.07 7.09
CA ASP A 595 9.35 20.54 7.04
C ASP A 595 8.10 21.18 7.70
N ILE A 596 6.90 20.70 7.37
CA ILE A 596 5.65 21.15 7.99
C ILE A 596 5.63 20.90 9.51
N LEU A 597 6.10 19.71 9.94
CA LEU A 597 6.20 19.38 11.36
C LEU A 597 7.18 20.31 12.07
N ILE A 598 8.37 20.54 11.51
CA ILE A 598 9.39 21.44 12.08
C ILE A 598 8.81 22.82 12.31
N ASP A 599 8.17 23.42 11.30
CA ASP A 599 7.61 24.77 11.42
C ASP A 599 6.48 24.86 12.47
N GLY A 600 5.58 23.87 12.49
CA GLY A 600 4.50 23.80 13.47
C GLY A 600 5.01 23.58 14.91
N LEU A 601 6.04 22.75 15.08
CA LEU A 601 6.64 22.45 16.37
C LEU A 601 7.47 23.63 16.90
N ARG A 602 8.24 24.32 16.05
CA ARG A 602 8.90 25.59 16.40
C ARG A 602 7.89 26.65 16.80
N ARG A 603 6.72 26.70 16.15
CA ARG A 603 5.59 27.55 16.57
C ARG A 603 5.06 27.14 17.94
N ALA A 604 4.89 25.85 18.21
CA ALA A 604 4.47 25.35 19.52
C ALA A 604 5.45 25.71 20.64
N VAL A 605 6.76 25.52 20.44
CA VAL A 605 7.78 25.93 21.43
C VAL A 605 7.73 27.44 21.68
N ARG A 606 7.61 28.28 20.63
CA ARG A 606 7.43 29.73 20.79
C ARG A 606 6.19 30.08 21.61
N ARG A 607 5.09 29.34 21.43
CA ARG A 607 3.85 29.55 22.20
C ARG A 607 4.02 29.20 23.68
N ILE A 608 4.69 28.09 23.99
CA ILE A 608 4.99 27.66 25.37
C ILE A 608 5.90 28.68 26.06
N VAL A 609 7.00 29.07 25.41
CA VAL A 609 7.97 30.04 25.95
C VAL A 609 7.32 31.40 26.20
N ARG A 610 6.54 31.92 25.24
CA ARG A 610 5.92 33.25 25.33
C ARG A 610 4.59 33.27 26.07
N LYS A 611 4.02 32.11 26.42
CA LYS A 611 2.69 31.95 27.01
C LYS A 611 1.59 32.70 26.25
N THR A 612 1.57 32.55 24.92
CA THR A 612 0.67 33.33 24.04
C THR A 612 -0.64 32.61 23.74
N LEU A 613 -0.57 31.46 23.08
CA LEU A 613 -1.72 30.62 22.70
C LEU A 613 -1.49 29.19 23.20
N PRO A 614 -2.55 28.38 23.40
CA PRO A 614 -2.41 27.03 23.90
C PRO A 614 -1.72 26.10 22.88
N VAL A 615 -1.09 25.05 23.42
CA VAL A 615 -0.60 23.89 22.67
C VAL A 615 -1.30 22.67 23.26
N THR A 616 -2.14 22.01 22.46
CA THR A 616 -3.07 20.97 22.93
C THR A 616 -2.89 19.67 22.16
N HIS A 617 -3.48 18.58 22.67
CA HIS A 617 -3.56 17.30 21.94
C HIS A 617 -4.22 17.47 20.55
N PHE A 618 -5.27 18.28 20.46
CA PHE A 618 -5.96 18.54 19.21
C PHE A 618 -5.08 19.29 18.21
N GLY A 619 -4.39 20.35 18.67
CA GLY A 619 -3.47 21.12 17.84
C GLY A 619 -2.31 20.28 17.28
N LEU A 620 -1.79 19.34 18.07
CA LEU A 620 -0.76 18.37 17.63
C LEU A 620 -1.32 17.36 16.63
N CYS A 621 -2.52 16.82 16.86
CA CYS A 621 -3.18 15.94 15.91
C CYS A 621 -3.49 16.64 14.59
N HIS A 622 -3.89 17.92 14.64
CA HIS A 622 -4.14 18.73 13.45
C HIS A 622 -2.85 19.02 12.68
N LEU A 623 -1.75 19.36 13.37
CA LEU A 623 -0.45 19.56 12.74
C LEU A 623 -0.02 18.31 11.96
N VAL A 624 -0.14 17.14 12.58
CA VAL A 624 0.15 15.86 11.93
C VAL A 624 -0.80 15.60 10.76
N ALA A 625 -2.10 15.86 10.92
CA ALA A 625 -3.08 15.65 9.86
C ALA A 625 -2.83 16.51 8.61
N ALA A 626 -2.13 17.63 8.76
CA ALA A 626 -1.79 18.54 7.67
C ALA A 626 -0.61 18.09 6.81
N THR A 627 0.15 17.09 7.27
CA THR A 627 1.28 16.55 6.52
C THR A 627 0.81 15.74 5.29
N PRO A 628 1.56 15.76 4.17
CA PRO A 628 1.26 14.94 2.98
C PRO A 628 1.13 13.44 3.25
N ASP A 629 1.84 12.91 4.26
CA ASP A 629 1.77 11.51 4.66
C ASP A 629 0.43 11.12 5.32
N PHE A 630 -0.35 12.11 5.78
CA PHE A 630 -1.65 11.86 6.39
C PHE A 630 -2.78 11.93 5.37
N ILE A 631 -3.46 10.79 5.15
CA ILE A 631 -4.64 10.73 4.28
C ILE A 631 -5.85 11.31 5.04
N SER A 632 -6.11 12.60 4.85
CA SER A 632 -7.20 13.31 5.52
C SER A 632 -8.59 12.75 5.16
N LEU A 633 -9.57 13.01 6.03
CA LEU A 633 -10.98 12.75 5.80
C LEU A 633 -11.57 13.88 4.96
N TRP A 634 -12.36 13.52 3.96
CA TRP A 634 -13.08 14.50 3.15
C TRP A 634 -14.37 14.94 3.86
N PRO A 635 -14.61 16.25 3.99
CA PRO A 635 -15.89 16.75 4.46
C PRO A 635 -16.96 16.55 3.37
N LYS A 636 -18.21 16.36 3.78
CA LYS A 636 -19.36 16.35 2.86
C LYS A 636 -19.83 17.78 2.62
N SER A 637 -20.54 18.03 1.52
CA SER A 637 -21.15 19.34 1.26
C SER A 637 -22.01 19.83 2.43
N SER A 638 -22.82 18.95 3.04
CA SER A 638 -23.64 19.27 4.22
C SER A 638 -22.82 19.60 5.48
N GLU A 639 -21.57 19.15 5.55
CA GLU A 639 -20.65 19.46 6.65
C GLU A 639 -19.90 20.78 6.40
N LEU A 640 -19.94 21.30 5.18
CA LEU A 640 -19.37 22.59 4.81
C LEU A 640 -20.39 23.74 4.91
N ASP A 641 -21.67 23.45 5.11
CA ASP A 641 -22.73 24.46 5.26
C ASP A 641 -22.52 25.34 6.48
N PHE A 642 -23.04 26.57 6.43
CA PHE A 642 -22.98 27.51 7.56
C PHE A 642 -23.71 26.94 8.78
N GLY A 643 -23.07 27.01 9.95
CA GLY A 643 -23.62 26.44 11.18
C GLY A 643 -23.45 24.93 11.34
N SER A 644 -22.77 24.24 10.42
CA SER A 644 -22.44 22.83 10.60
C SER A 644 -21.59 22.62 11.86
N LYS A 645 -21.72 21.45 12.49
CA LYS A 645 -20.92 21.11 13.67
C LYS A 645 -19.42 21.09 13.37
N LEU A 646 -19.03 20.73 12.14
CA LEU A 646 -17.63 20.75 11.72
C LEU A 646 -17.07 22.19 11.70
N ARG A 647 -17.82 23.15 11.15
CA ARG A 647 -17.43 24.56 11.19
C ARG A 647 -17.39 25.12 12.62
N GLN A 648 -18.35 24.73 13.47
CA GLN A 648 -18.35 25.11 14.88
C GLN A 648 -17.11 24.58 15.58
N LYS A 649 -16.77 23.30 15.38
CA LYS A 649 -15.55 22.69 15.92
C LYS A 649 -14.30 23.42 15.41
N ALA A 650 -14.23 23.74 14.11
CA ALA A 650 -13.11 24.49 13.53
C ALA A 650 -12.91 25.87 14.17
N ALA A 651 -14.01 26.60 14.43
CA ALA A 651 -13.95 27.91 15.09
C ALA A 651 -13.51 27.80 16.56
N VAL A 652 -13.94 26.75 17.28
CA VAL A 652 -13.56 26.54 18.69
C VAL A 652 -12.06 26.24 18.85
N VAL A 653 -11.48 25.51 17.90
CA VAL A 653 -10.09 25.03 17.98
C VAL A 653 -9.10 25.91 17.19
N GLU A 654 -9.55 27.04 16.64
CA GLU A 654 -8.74 27.93 15.79
C GLU A 654 -7.43 28.36 16.49
N ASP A 655 -7.53 28.77 17.75
CA ASP A 655 -6.39 29.19 18.57
C ASP A 655 -5.42 28.03 18.90
N GLU A 656 -5.86 26.78 18.79
CA GLU A 656 -5.05 25.59 19.04
C GLU A 656 -4.20 25.20 17.81
N LEU A 657 -4.53 25.69 16.62
CA LEU A 657 -3.91 25.26 15.37
C LEU A 657 -2.45 25.76 15.26
N LEU A 658 -1.55 24.84 14.93
CA LEU A 658 -0.11 25.12 14.76
C LEU A 658 0.29 25.43 13.31
N ILE A 659 -0.67 25.40 12.40
CA ILE A 659 -0.49 25.81 11.00
C ILE A 659 -1.51 26.89 10.68
N GLU A 660 -1.12 27.83 9.83
CA GLU A 660 -2.08 28.71 9.19
C GLU A 660 -2.65 27.98 7.98
N SER A 661 -3.96 27.81 7.94
CA SER A 661 -4.65 27.29 6.76
C SER A 661 -5.82 28.24 6.45
N PRO A 662 -5.99 28.68 5.18
CA PRO A 662 -7.22 29.35 4.79
C PRO A 662 -8.41 28.43 5.07
N ILE A 663 -9.57 29.02 5.40
CA ILE A 663 -10.81 28.27 5.63
C ILE A 663 -11.35 27.77 4.28
N ASP A 664 -10.76 26.69 3.79
CA ASP A 664 -11.19 25.99 2.58
C ASP A 664 -11.63 24.54 2.89
N GLU A 665 -12.10 23.84 1.87
CA GLU A 665 -12.56 22.45 2.01
C GLU A 665 -11.47 21.52 2.54
N ARG A 666 -10.21 21.77 2.16
CA ARG A 666 -9.06 20.97 2.60
C ARG A 666 -8.83 21.17 4.09
N ALA A 667 -8.81 22.41 4.57
CA ALA A 667 -8.66 22.76 5.97
C ALA A 667 -9.74 22.10 6.85
N MET A 668 -10.99 22.11 6.38
CA MET A 668 -12.08 21.42 7.08
C MET A 668 -11.86 19.90 7.14
N GLY A 669 -11.27 19.31 6.11
CA GLY A 669 -10.84 17.90 6.13
C GLY A 669 -9.76 17.60 7.18
N LEU A 670 -8.82 18.53 7.41
CA LEU A 670 -7.81 18.41 8.46
C LEU A 670 -8.43 18.45 9.85
N VAL A 671 -9.30 19.43 10.11
CA VAL A 671 -10.07 19.55 11.36
C VAL A 671 -10.91 18.30 11.59
N LYS A 672 -11.62 17.82 10.56
CA LYS A 672 -12.42 16.58 10.64
C LYS A 672 -11.57 15.37 11.02
N SER A 673 -10.34 15.29 10.51
CA SER A 673 -9.42 14.19 10.78
C SER A 673 -8.88 14.21 12.21
N ALA A 674 -8.50 15.40 12.70
CA ALA A 674 -8.10 15.60 14.09
C ALA A 674 -9.28 15.32 15.04
N TRP A 675 -10.49 15.79 14.71
CA TRP A 675 -11.69 15.56 15.50
C TRP A 675 -12.09 14.08 15.54
N CYS A 676 -11.99 13.37 14.43
CA CYS A 676 -12.19 11.91 14.41
C CYS A 676 -11.26 11.18 15.38
N THR A 677 -10.01 11.64 15.48
CA THR A 677 -9.00 11.06 16.36
C THR A 677 -9.23 11.46 17.82
N GLU A 678 -9.69 12.68 18.04
CA GLU A 678 -10.12 13.17 19.36
C GLU A 678 -11.28 12.37 19.92
N MET A 679 -12.37 12.22 19.17
CA MET A 679 -13.50 11.38 19.60
C MET A 679 -13.04 9.95 19.95
N TRP A 680 -12.08 9.42 19.18
CA TRP A 680 -11.50 8.10 19.44
C TRP A 680 -10.76 8.02 20.78
N TYR A 681 -9.87 8.99 21.09
CA TYR A 681 -9.12 9.00 22.34
C TYR A 681 -9.87 9.59 23.54
N GLU A 682 -11.02 10.23 23.31
CA GLU A 682 -11.98 10.64 24.34
C GLU A 682 -12.99 9.53 24.68
N GLU A 683 -12.85 8.36 24.03
CA GLU A 683 -13.61 7.13 24.24
C GLU A 683 -15.04 7.14 23.73
N ASP A 684 -15.34 7.96 22.73
CA ASP A 684 -16.63 7.90 22.05
C ASP A 684 -16.81 6.53 21.40
N ASP A 685 -18.05 6.04 21.46
CA ASP A 685 -18.40 4.78 20.81
C ASP A 685 -18.30 4.92 19.29
N LEU A 686 -17.86 3.85 18.62
CA LEU A 686 -17.68 3.87 17.16
C LEU A 686 -18.96 4.26 16.41
N ARG A 687 -20.13 3.89 16.96
CA ARG A 687 -21.44 4.27 16.41
C ARG A 687 -21.65 5.78 16.43
N ASP A 688 -21.20 6.46 17.48
CA ASP A 688 -21.32 7.91 17.62
C ASP A 688 -20.35 8.62 16.68
N ILE A 689 -19.12 8.11 16.54
CA ILE A 689 -18.14 8.61 15.56
C ILE A 689 -18.67 8.46 14.12
N GLU A 690 -19.23 7.29 13.77
CA GLU A 690 -19.86 7.05 12.46
C GLU A 690 -21.01 8.02 12.20
N LYS A 691 -21.86 8.25 13.21
CA LYS A 691 -23.03 9.13 13.10
C LYS A 691 -22.62 10.59 12.95
N GLU A 692 -21.66 11.04 13.74
CA GLU A 692 -21.26 12.45 13.84
C GLU A 692 -20.42 12.88 12.64
N LEU A 693 -19.46 12.05 12.20
CA LEU A 693 -18.50 12.40 11.16
C LEU A 693 -18.74 11.70 9.82
N GLY A 694 -19.68 10.75 9.79
CA GLY A 694 -20.01 10.00 8.57
C GLY A 694 -18.87 9.13 8.05
N VAL A 695 -17.99 8.68 8.95
CA VAL A 695 -16.83 7.83 8.66
C VAL A 695 -17.18 6.35 8.85
N THR A 696 -16.31 5.43 8.39
CA THR A 696 -16.43 3.99 8.68
C THR A 696 -15.42 3.55 9.74
N PRO A 697 -15.62 2.40 10.42
CA PRO A 697 -14.66 1.89 11.40
C PRO A 697 -13.25 1.67 10.83
N GLY A 698 -13.15 1.25 9.55
CA GLY A 698 -11.87 1.15 8.87
C GLY A 698 -11.19 2.50 8.65
N ASP A 699 -11.97 3.57 8.42
CA ASP A 699 -11.41 4.93 8.31
C ASP A 699 -10.83 5.40 9.65
N VAL A 700 -11.57 5.18 10.76
CA VAL A 700 -11.10 5.51 12.12
C VAL A 700 -9.77 4.81 12.40
N HIS A 701 -9.72 3.49 12.26
CA HIS A 701 -8.50 2.71 12.54
C HIS A 701 -7.32 3.12 11.64
N SER A 702 -7.56 3.35 10.35
CA SER A 702 -6.50 3.79 9.45
C SER A 702 -5.95 5.17 9.85
N ARG A 703 -6.79 6.11 10.29
CA ARG A 703 -6.35 7.44 10.72
C ARG A 703 -5.64 7.40 12.06
N THR A 704 -6.09 6.55 12.99
CA THR A 704 -5.40 6.37 14.28
C THR A 704 -4.00 5.77 14.10
N ASP A 705 -3.84 4.82 13.17
CA ASP A 705 -2.54 4.22 12.86
C ASP A 705 -1.58 5.25 12.24
N LEU A 706 -2.05 6.00 11.23
CA LEU A 706 -1.27 7.09 10.61
C LEU A 706 -0.90 8.18 11.62
N MET A 707 -1.86 8.60 12.45
CA MET A 707 -1.66 9.62 13.48
C MET A 707 -0.62 9.16 14.50
N ALA A 708 -0.69 7.92 14.98
CA ALA A 708 0.26 7.40 15.97
C ALA A 708 1.70 7.30 15.43
N TRP A 709 1.85 6.96 14.14
CA TRP A 709 3.15 6.96 13.45
C TRP A 709 3.70 8.38 13.29
N LEU A 710 2.89 9.31 12.78
CA LEU A 710 3.36 10.67 12.53
C LEU A 710 3.55 11.51 13.80
N LEU A 711 2.80 11.24 14.89
CA LEU A 711 3.08 11.83 16.20
C LEU A 711 4.43 11.38 16.77
N LEU A 712 4.84 10.13 16.51
CA LEU A 712 6.20 9.69 16.83
C LEU A 712 7.21 10.43 15.97
N ALA A 713 6.96 10.54 14.67
CA ALA A 713 7.84 11.27 13.78
C ALA A 713 8.01 12.74 14.23
N ALA A 714 6.92 13.41 14.59
CA ALA A 714 6.93 14.77 15.14
C ALA A 714 7.78 14.88 16.42
N ARG A 715 7.66 13.93 17.36
CA ARG A 715 8.51 13.89 18.55
C ARG A 715 9.99 13.70 18.20
N GLU A 716 10.28 12.78 17.28
CA GLU A 716 11.66 12.46 16.90
C GLU A 716 12.32 13.61 16.14
N VAL A 717 11.58 14.31 15.29
CA VAL A 717 11.99 15.54 14.59
C VAL A 717 12.22 16.68 15.58
N LEU A 718 11.30 16.93 16.51
CA LEU A 718 11.44 17.95 17.55
C LEU A 718 12.76 17.82 18.32
N LEU A 719 13.08 16.59 18.74
CA LEU A 719 14.27 16.30 19.54
C LEU A 719 15.59 16.43 18.76
N ARG A 720 15.54 16.55 17.43
CA ARG A 720 16.71 16.61 16.52
C ARG A 720 16.88 17.99 15.91
N ASP A 721 15.97 18.89 16.19
CA ASP A 721 16.03 20.28 15.73
C ASP A 721 17.07 21.05 16.54
N ASP A 722 18.18 21.38 15.91
CA ASP A 722 19.34 22.06 16.49
C ASP A 722 19.17 23.58 16.57
N VAL A 723 18.04 24.12 16.13
CA VAL A 723 17.75 25.56 16.16
C VAL A 723 17.43 26.08 17.58
N PHE A 724 17.06 25.21 18.51
CA PHE A 724 16.73 25.62 19.87
C PHE A 724 17.98 25.85 20.73
N ALA A 725 18.05 27.03 21.38
CA ALA A 725 19.06 27.32 22.38
C ALA A 725 18.92 26.42 23.63
N GLU A 726 20.02 26.21 24.37
CA GLU A 726 20.05 25.34 25.56
C GLU A 726 18.99 25.70 26.61
N GLU A 727 18.73 27.00 26.79
CA GLU A 727 17.68 27.51 27.71
C GLU A 727 16.26 27.08 27.34
N HIS A 728 16.01 26.70 26.08
CA HIS A 728 14.70 26.26 25.61
C HIS A 728 14.51 24.73 25.68
N LEU A 729 15.55 23.95 26.00
CA LEU A 729 15.50 22.49 26.01
C LEU A 729 14.48 21.92 27.00
N GLY A 730 14.24 22.61 28.13
CA GLY A 730 13.18 22.23 29.07
C GLY A 730 11.77 22.26 28.46
N TYR A 731 11.47 23.29 27.66
CA TYR A 731 10.19 23.42 26.95
C TYR A 731 10.07 22.43 25.80
N VAL A 732 11.20 22.11 25.14
CA VAL A 732 11.26 21.05 24.12
C VAL A 732 10.94 19.70 24.74
N ALA A 733 11.49 19.39 25.93
CA ALA A 733 11.19 18.16 26.66
C ALA A 733 9.72 18.09 27.10
N GLU A 734 9.13 19.20 27.56
CA GLU A 734 7.71 19.31 27.88
C GLU A 734 6.83 18.97 26.66
N LEU A 735 7.11 19.59 25.51
CA LEU A 735 6.38 19.34 24.26
C LEU A 735 6.57 17.91 23.75
N ALA A 736 7.78 17.35 23.87
CA ALA A 736 8.05 15.95 23.52
C ALA A 736 7.25 14.98 24.41
N GLY A 737 7.10 15.29 25.70
CA GLY A 737 6.22 14.56 26.62
C GLY A 737 4.76 14.62 26.20
N LEU A 738 4.27 15.81 25.82
CA LEU A 738 2.91 15.99 25.33
C LEU A 738 2.65 15.19 24.04
N LEU A 739 3.60 15.16 23.11
CA LEU A 739 3.53 14.35 21.88
C LEU A 739 3.44 12.85 22.18
N GLU A 740 4.30 12.32 23.06
CA GLU A 740 4.28 10.89 23.40
C GLU A 740 2.99 10.50 24.12
N MET A 741 2.52 11.35 25.05
CA MET A 741 1.25 11.15 25.71
C MET A 741 0.12 11.13 24.65
N THR A 742 0.06 12.12 23.76
CA THR A 742 -0.96 12.20 22.69
C THR A 742 -0.95 10.93 21.85
N ARG A 743 0.23 10.49 21.42
CA ARG A 743 0.42 9.25 20.67
C ARG A 743 -0.09 8.02 21.43
N ALA A 744 0.22 7.91 22.73
CA ALA A 744 -0.24 6.79 23.56
C ALA A 744 -1.77 6.73 23.63
N ARG A 745 -2.42 7.88 23.83
CA ARG A 745 -3.90 8.00 23.84
C ARG A 745 -4.52 7.66 22.49
N VAL A 746 -3.96 8.14 21.38
CA VAL A 746 -4.42 7.83 20.03
C VAL A 746 -4.32 6.33 19.76
N ARG A 747 -3.18 5.71 20.07
CA ARG A 747 -2.94 4.28 19.84
C ARG A 747 -3.86 3.40 20.69
N ALA A 748 -4.07 3.77 21.95
CA ALA A 748 -4.93 3.03 22.87
C ALA A 748 -6.43 3.29 22.64
N GLY A 749 -6.77 4.46 22.12
CA GLY A 749 -8.15 4.94 22.01
C GLY A 749 -8.78 5.19 23.36
N CYS A 750 -8.02 5.77 24.29
CA CYS A 750 -8.51 6.04 25.64
C CYS A 750 -7.93 7.33 26.23
N LYS A 751 -8.56 7.81 27.29
CA LYS A 751 -8.04 8.86 28.15
C LYS A 751 -6.80 8.38 28.91
N GLU A 752 -6.06 9.35 29.44
CA GLU A 752 -4.78 9.13 30.12
C GLU A 752 -4.87 8.16 31.29
N ASP A 753 -5.97 8.20 32.05
CA ASP A 753 -6.20 7.37 33.23
C ASP A 753 -6.25 5.86 32.96
N LEU A 754 -6.42 5.45 31.69
CA LEU A 754 -6.52 4.05 31.28
C LEU A 754 -5.28 3.49 30.58
N LEU A 755 -4.27 4.32 30.29
CA LEU A 755 -3.14 3.92 29.45
C LEU A 755 -2.40 2.70 29.98
N GLN A 756 -2.25 2.58 31.31
CA GLN A 756 -1.59 1.44 31.94
C GLN A 756 -2.37 0.12 31.78
N LEU A 757 -3.71 0.18 31.78
CA LEU A 757 -4.55 -1.01 31.63
C LEU A 757 -4.60 -1.52 30.20
N VAL A 758 -4.59 -0.63 29.21
CA VAL A 758 -4.69 -1.01 27.78
C VAL A 758 -3.42 -1.72 27.30
N GLN A 759 -2.29 -1.58 28.00
CA GLN A 759 -1.07 -2.35 27.72
C GLN A 759 -1.23 -3.85 28.05
N VAL A 760 -2.20 -4.21 28.89
CA VAL A 760 -2.45 -5.61 29.26
C VAL A 760 -3.08 -6.37 28.08
N ARG A 761 -2.50 -7.53 27.74
CA ARG A 761 -3.00 -8.35 26.64
C ARG A 761 -4.46 -8.73 26.85
N ASN A 762 -5.26 -8.55 25.80
CA ASN A 762 -6.72 -8.73 25.79
C ASN A 762 -7.54 -7.67 26.56
N VAL A 763 -6.93 -6.58 27.04
CA VAL A 763 -7.65 -5.43 27.59
C VAL A 763 -7.61 -4.29 26.56
N GLY A 764 -8.75 -4.04 25.90
CA GLY A 764 -8.92 -2.86 25.04
C GLY A 764 -9.68 -1.74 25.76
N ARG A 765 -9.87 -0.58 25.12
CA ARG A 765 -10.49 0.62 25.72
C ARG A 765 -11.79 0.35 26.51
N ASN A 766 -12.74 -0.41 25.94
CA ASN A 766 -14.02 -0.72 26.60
C ASN A 766 -13.85 -1.57 27.87
N ARG A 767 -12.87 -2.50 27.85
CA ARG A 767 -12.55 -3.34 29.02
C ARG A 767 -11.82 -2.52 30.07
N ALA A 768 -10.83 -1.72 29.68
CA ALA A 768 -10.13 -0.81 30.58
C ALA A 768 -11.12 0.14 31.29
N ARG A 769 -12.10 0.70 30.56
CA ARG A 769 -13.14 1.54 31.17
C ARG A 769 -14.09 0.76 32.09
N THR A 770 -14.35 -0.52 31.81
CA THR A 770 -15.11 -1.39 32.73
C THR A 770 -14.35 -1.62 34.04
N LEU A 771 -13.04 -1.86 33.97
CA LEU A 771 -12.16 -2.00 35.14
C LEU A 771 -12.07 -0.69 35.94
N SER A 772 -11.89 0.44 35.27
CA SER A 772 -11.84 1.76 35.91
C SER A 772 -13.15 2.11 36.65
N LYS A 773 -14.32 1.71 36.13
CA LYS A 773 -15.60 1.83 36.85
C LYS A 773 -15.68 0.96 38.11
N MET A 774 -14.86 -0.08 38.21
CA MET A 774 -14.70 -0.93 39.40
C MET A 774 -13.56 -0.43 40.32
N GLY A 775 -12.97 0.75 40.05
CA GLY A 775 -11.89 1.32 40.84
C GLY A 775 -10.49 0.81 40.47
N ILE A 776 -10.37 -0.05 39.46
CA ILE A 776 -9.10 -0.65 39.03
C ILE A 776 -8.49 0.24 37.95
N ARG A 777 -7.29 0.79 38.20
CA ARG A 777 -6.61 1.72 37.28
C ARG A 777 -5.24 1.24 36.84
N THR A 778 -4.63 0.34 37.59
CA THR A 778 -3.32 -0.22 37.28
C THR A 778 -3.37 -1.74 37.12
N PRO A 779 -2.39 -2.34 36.41
CA PRO A 779 -2.25 -3.80 36.40
C PRO A 779 -2.04 -4.40 37.80
N ALA A 780 -1.41 -3.66 38.72
CA ALA A 780 -1.24 -4.09 40.11
C ALA A 780 -2.60 -4.20 40.83
N ASP A 781 -3.48 -3.21 40.64
CA ASP A 781 -4.84 -3.22 41.20
C ASP A 781 -5.59 -4.49 40.74
N LEU A 782 -5.41 -4.88 39.49
CA LEU A 782 -6.04 -6.07 38.90
C LEU A 782 -5.56 -7.38 39.55
N LEU A 783 -4.29 -7.46 39.97
CA LEU A 783 -3.78 -8.61 40.72
C LEU A 783 -4.26 -8.64 42.17
N SER A 784 -4.53 -7.46 42.75
CA SER A 784 -5.02 -7.32 44.13
C SER A 784 -6.53 -7.47 44.29
N MET A 785 -7.26 -7.76 43.20
CA MET A 785 -8.71 -7.96 43.27
C MET A 785 -9.09 -9.08 44.24
N ASP A 786 -10.09 -8.82 45.08
CA ASP A 786 -10.69 -9.86 45.92
C ASP A 786 -11.52 -10.84 45.06
N ASN A 787 -11.75 -12.04 45.59
CA ASN A 787 -12.50 -13.09 44.88
C ASN A 787 -13.91 -12.61 44.50
N LYS A 788 -14.51 -11.73 45.30
CA LYS A 788 -15.84 -11.17 45.05
C LYS A 788 -15.86 -10.24 43.84
N ALA A 789 -14.92 -9.30 43.73
CA ALA A 789 -14.81 -8.45 42.56
C ALA A 789 -14.42 -9.25 41.30
N LEU A 790 -13.64 -10.32 41.46
CA LEU A 790 -13.28 -11.22 40.38
C LEU A 790 -14.50 -11.96 39.81
N ASP A 791 -15.38 -12.47 40.69
CA ASP A 791 -16.62 -13.13 40.30
C ASP A 791 -17.61 -12.13 39.68
N GLU A 792 -17.69 -10.91 40.22
CA GLU A 792 -18.45 -9.82 39.61
C GLU A 792 -17.95 -9.53 38.19
N LEU A 793 -16.62 -9.42 38.00
CA LEU A 793 -16.01 -9.20 36.69
C LEU A 793 -16.35 -10.35 35.73
N LYS A 794 -16.21 -11.61 36.17
CA LYS A 794 -16.53 -12.81 35.38
C LYS A 794 -17.99 -12.88 34.94
N SER A 795 -18.90 -12.26 35.71
CA SER A 795 -20.33 -12.18 35.38
C SER A 795 -20.66 -11.11 34.32
N LYS A 796 -19.79 -10.11 34.10
CA LYS A 796 -20.05 -9.02 33.15
C LYS A 796 -19.99 -9.49 31.70
N ARG A 797 -20.87 -8.94 30.87
CA ARG A 797 -20.89 -9.22 29.43
C ARG A 797 -19.54 -8.88 28.81
N GLY A 798 -18.93 -9.85 28.12
CA GLY A 798 -17.62 -9.69 27.48
C GLY A 798 -16.41 -10.04 28.35
N TRP A 799 -16.63 -10.52 29.57
CA TRP A 799 -15.62 -10.92 30.57
C TRP A 799 -15.74 -12.40 30.97
N GLY A 800 -15.84 -13.31 30.00
CA GLY A 800 -15.96 -14.74 30.30
C GLY A 800 -14.79 -15.27 31.17
N PRO A 801 -15.00 -16.32 31.99
CA PRO A 801 -14.00 -16.81 32.97
C PRO A 801 -12.62 -17.06 32.35
N VAL A 802 -12.58 -17.77 31.22
CA VAL A 802 -11.36 -18.09 30.47
C VAL A 802 -10.60 -16.84 30.05
N LEU A 803 -11.30 -15.77 29.69
CA LEU A 803 -10.67 -14.52 29.27
C LEU A 803 -10.06 -13.79 30.47
N VAL A 804 -10.79 -13.72 31.60
CA VAL A 804 -10.30 -13.11 32.84
C VAL A 804 -9.02 -13.80 33.30
N ASP A 805 -9.02 -15.14 33.30
CA ASP A 805 -7.85 -15.92 33.71
C ASP A 805 -6.64 -15.67 32.78
N ARG A 806 -6.84 -15.56 31.46
CA ARG A 806 -5.77 -15.17 30.51
C ARG A 806 -5.25 -13.75 30.74
N ILE A 807 -6.12 -12.81 31.11
CA ILE A 807 -5.73 -11.43 31.41
C ILE A 807 -4.83 -11.44 32.65
N LEU A 808 -5.24 -12.11 33.74
CA LEU A 808 -4.46 -12.22 34.96
C LEU A 808 -3.10 -12.90 34.72
N GLU A 809 -3.06 -13.96 33.90
CA GLU A 809 -1.82 -14.61 33.51
C GLU A 809 -0.90 -13.65 32.74
N SER A 810 -1.46 -12.82 31.86
CA SER A 810 -0.70 -11.79 31.14
C SER A 810 -0.12 -10.74 32.10
N VAL A 811 -0.88 -10.31 33.11
CA VAL A 811 -0.41 -9.34 34.10
C VAL A 811 0.70 -9.94 34.96
N ARG A 812 0.57 -11.20 35.40
CA ARG A 812 1.63 -11.92 36.14
C ARG A 812 2.93 -12.06 35.33
N LYS A 813 2.85 -12.13 33.99
CA LYS A 813 4.02 -12.14 33.12
C LYS A 813 4.66 -10.76 32.99
N LEU A 814 3.85 -9.70 32.96
CA LEU A 814 4.32 -8.32 32.95
C LEU A 814 5.05 -7.98 34.27
N SER A 815 4.46 -8.34 35.43
CA SER A 815 5.07 -8.08 36.73
C SER A 815 6.39 -8.85 36.93
N LYS A 816 6.47 -10.10 36.44
CA LYS A 816 7.72 -10.88 36.48
C LYS A 816 8.85 -10.30 35.63
N ASN A 817 8.55 -9.54 34.58
CA ASN A 817 9.56 -8.88 33.76
C ASN A 817 10.10 -7.59 34.41
N GLU A 818 9.32 -6.93 35.28
CA GLU A 818 9.80 -5.79 36.07
C GLU A 818 10.72 -6.25 37.22
N ASP A 819 10.43 -7.40 37.86
CA ASP A 819 11.24 -7.96 38.96
C ASP A 819 12.56 -8.66 38.52
N MET A 820 12.85 -8.75 37.22
CA MET A 820 14.03 -9.48 36.69
C MET A 820 15.20 -8.61 36.22
N LYS A 821 15.27 -7.33 36.59
CA LYS A 821 16.55 -6.60 36.57
C LYS A 821 17.14 -6.59 37.98
N LYS A 822 17.88 -7.64 38.34
CA LYS A 822 18.87 -7.48 39.42
C LYS A 822 19.88 -6.43 38.95
N PRO A 823 20.16 -5.37 39.75
CA PRO A 823 21.21 -4.44 39.41
C PRO A 823 22.51 -5.23 39.26
N ARG A 824 23.20 -4.97 38.16
CA ARG A 824 24.54 -5.47 37.95
C ARG A 824 25.45 -4.77 38.96
N SER A 825 26.38 -5.50 39.59
CA SER A 825 27.31 -4.93 40.58
C SER A 825 28.22 -3.85 40.01
N ASP A 826 28.28 -3.76 38.67
CA ASP A 826 28.98 -2.78 37.85
C ASP A 826 28.20 -1.48 37.63
N ASP A 827 26.94 -1.38 38.07
CA ASP A 827 26.09 -0.17 38.00
C ASP A 827 26.12 0.67 39.31
N GLU A 828 26.96 0.33 40.30
CA GLU A 828 27.18 1.21 41.46
C GLU A 828 28.06 2.42 41.06
N PRO A 829 27.57 3.66 41.22
CA PRO A 829 28.39 4.84 40.94
C PRO A 829 29.62 4.85 41.84
N LEU A 830 30.80 5.09 41.23
CA LEU A 830 32.06 5.15 41.97
C LEU A 830 32.01 6.28 43.02
N PRO A 831 32.74 6.16 44.14
CA PRO A 831 32.78 7.21 45.15
C PRO A 831 33.25 8.54 44.52
N GLY A 832 32.31 9.49 44.36
CA GLY A 832 32.57 10.81 43.77
C GLY A 832 31.77 11.16 42.50
N GLU A 833 30.99 10.25 41.92
CA GLU A 833 30.07 10.62 40.84
C GLU A 833 28.95 11.53 41.37
N ARG A 834 28.92 12.77 40.87
CA ARG A 834 27.86 13.72 41.18
C ARG A 834 26.60 13.30 40.44
N GLN A 835 25.60 12.87 41.21
CA GLN A 835 24.24 12.69 40.73
C GLN A 835 23.70 14.06 40.29
N TYR A 836 23.29 14.16 39.02
CA TYR A 836 22.48 15.26 38.49
C TYR A 836 20.99 14.88 38.54
#